data_AF-A0A1Y1YTS3-F1
#
_entry.id   AF-A0A1Y1YTS3-F1
#
_cell.length_a   1.000
_cell.length_b   1.000
_cell.length_c   1.000
_cell.angle_alpha   90.00
_cell.angle_beta   90.00
_cell.angle_gamma   90.00
#
_symmetry.space_group_name_H-M   'P 1'
#
loop_
_entity.id
_entity.type
_entity.pdbx_description
1 polymer ?
#
loop_
_entity_poly.entity_id
_entity_poly.type
_entity_poly.pdbx_seq_one_letter_code
_entity_poly.pdbx_strand_id
1 'polypeptide(L)'
;MANVYTKATALPLLRLRLNPAQTSRYFGSTAAAFSATRKPLFDKILIANRGEIACRVVRTARKLGIKTVAVYSDADKYASHVKMADEAYLIGPAASSESYLRMDKIVDVAKRSGSQAIHPGYGFLSENASFAELLDKENITFIGPPASAMISMGSKSESKEIMEAAKVPVVPGYHGPNQELNFLKEEAEKIGYPVLIKAIKGGGGKGMRIVESPADFEEMLNSAKNEARKSFGDDQVLIEKYLVTPRHVEVQVFADKHGNAVHLFERDCSVQRRHQKILEEAPAPNLSEEVRALLGAKAVAAAKAVDYVGAGTVEFIMDNTDQKFYFMEMNTRLQVEHPVTEMVTGTDLVHWQLEVAAGNKLPKTQEELKLRGHAFEARIYAENPAKGFVPDTGKLLHVRIPEPSDSVRVETGVGQGDSVSVHYDPMIAKLVVRGDDRTGALRVLRKALGEYEIVGLNTNIDFLKDVISHPAFIEGDVETGFIKKYENELFKEVPAVAHDVLAQAALSLVLRDQQQVSSRTNNSNDPYSPWSSLAGTRLNELGSRKITLLSGENQVTVDVAFNQNGTYQLKVNNGETTKEYDQVEVAKNADYENQLSTFIGDRKYCSNVILKGEQLHVFGENGRSTFSLEVPAYLSAEKSDVAGSVKTPMPCKISQVLVQPGESVKKGTPLVILEAMKMEHVIKAPFDGVISKVHFNVGDLAEENKSLVAFEQQEEAKA
;
A
#
# COMPACT_ATOMS: atom_id res chain seq x y z
N MET A 1 59.86 -44.99 -20.89
CA MET A 1 59.55 -46.45 -20.89
C MET A 1 58.12 -46.58 -21.41
N ALA A 2 57.97 -47.02 -22.66
CA ALA A 2 57.40 -48.33 -23.04
C ALA A 2 55.85 -48.35 -22.97
N ASN A 3 55.13 -48.17 -24.10
CA ASN A 3 54.62 -49.22 -25.02
C ASN A 3 53.56 -50.12 -24.34
N VAL A 4 52.27 -50.12 -24.71
CA VAL A 4 51.60 -50.82 -25.85
C VAL A 4 50.06 -50.66 -25.63
N TYR A 5 49.12 -50.53 -26.59
CA TYR A 5 49.15 -50.53 -28.08
C TYR A 5 47.93 -49.79 -28.72
N THR A 6 47.92 -49.80 -30.06
CA THR A 6 46.90 -49.48 -31.08
C THR A 6 45.58 -50.32 -31.02
N LYS A 7 44.47 -50.08 -31.75
CA LYS A 7 44.26 -49.42 -33.09
C LYS A 7 42.77 -49.14 -33.37
N ALA A 8 42.43 -48.02 -34.04
CA ALA A 8 41.21 -47.89 -34.86
C ALA A 8 41.36 -46.78 -35.92
N THR A 9 41.47 -47.19 -37.18
CA THR A 9 41.49 -46.39 -38.42
C THR A 9 40.37 -46.95 -39.33
N ALA A 10 39.71 -46.27 -40.27
CA ALA A 10 39.99 -44.99 -40.92
C ALA A 10 38.77 -44.47 -41.74
N LEU A 11 38.88 -43.22 -42.23
CA LEU A 11 38.42 -42.71 -43.55
C LEU A 11 36.90 -42.41 -43.81
N PRO A 12 36.58 -41.51 -44.79
CA PRO A 12 35.50 -40.52 -44.63
C PRO A 12 34.69 -40.23 -45.93
N LEU A 13 33.96 -39.08 -45.98
CA LEU A 13 33.37 -38.43 -47.18
C LEU A 13 32.22 -39.24 -47.85
N LEU A 14 31.26 -38.68 -48.60
CA LEU A 14 31.04 -37.32 -49.13
C LEU A 14 29.51 -37.01 -49.22
N ARG A 15 29.17 -35.76 -49.55
CA ARG A 15 27.83 -35.22 -49.87
C ARG A 15 26.94 -36.13 -50.74
N LEU A 16 25.62 -36.07 -50.49
CA LEU A 16 24.62 -35.80 -51.54
C LEU A 16 23.30 -35.26 -50.94
N ARG A 17 22.92 -34.04 -51.33
CA ARG A 17 21.52 -33.57 -51.24
C ARG A 17 20.86 -33.86 -52.58
N LEU A 18 19.72 -34.53 -52.56
CA LEU A 18 18.66 -34.35 -53.56
C LEU A 18 17.33 -34.75 -52.89
N ASN A 19 16.34 -33.87 -53.00
CA ASN A 19 14.94 -34.11 -52.64
C ASN A 19 14.19 -34.19 -53.99
N PRO A 20 13.20 -35.07 -54.17
CA PRO A 20 11.84 -34.55 -53.96
C PRO A 20 10.79 -35.57 -53.48
N ALA A 21 9.83 -35.03 -52.72
CA ALA A 21 8.38 -35.27 -52.78
C ALA A 21 7.78 -36.69 -52.52
N GLN A 22 6.74 -36.67 -51.67
CA GLN A 22 5.62 -37.63 -51.61
C GLN A 22 5.95 -39.10 -51.28
N THR A 23 5.77 -39.46 -50.01
CA THR A 23 4.61 -40.30 -49.65
C THR A 23 4.28 -40.22 -48.16
N SER A 24 2.98 -40.18 -47.85
CA SER A 24 2.45 -40.28 -46.50
C SER A 24 2.87 -41.60 -45.85
N ARG A 25 3.52 -41.53 -44.68
CA ARG A 25 3.50 -42.61 -43.69
C ARG A 25 3.33 -42.02 -42.29
N TYR A 26 2.17 -42.29 -41.70
CA TYR A 26 1.92 -42.16 -40.27
C TYR A 26 3.03 -42.86 -39.49
N PHE A 27 3.80 -42.12 -38.69
CA PHE A 27 4.42 -42.67 -37.49
C PHE A 27 3.54 -42.33 -36.30
N GLY A 28 2.55 -43.19 -36.07
CA GLY A 28 1.90 -43.29 -34.77
C GLY A 28 2.89 -43.89 -33.77
N SER A 29 3.81 -43.08 -33.24
CA SER A 29 4.51 -43.46 -32.02
C SER A 29 3.50 -43.38 -30.88
N THR A 30 3.30 -44.49 -30.18
CA THR A 30 2.49 -44.58 -28.97
C THR A 30 3.02 -43.63 -27.91
N ALA A 31 2.52 -42.40 -27.89
CA ALA A 31 2.69 -41.50 -26.76
C ALA A 31 2.04 -42.20 -25.56
N ALA A 32 2.87 -42.54 -24.56
CA ALA A 32 2.38 -43.07 -23.30
C ALA A 32 1.28 -42.15 -22.76
N ALA A 33 0.20 -42.73 -22.26
CA ALA A 33 -0.96 -41.99 -21.79
C ALA A 33 -0.62 -41.18 -20.52
N PHE A 34 -0.03 -39.99 -20.72
CA PHE A 34 -0.01 -38.93 -19.73
C PHE A 34 -1.47 -38.61 -19.39
N SER A 35 -1.78 -38.63 -18.09
CA SER A 35 -3.14 -38.57 -17.54
C SER A 35 -4.01 -37.53 -18.25
N ALA A 36 -5.03 -38.00 -18.97
CA ALA A 36 -5.94 -37.18 -19.79
C ALA A 36 -6.95 -36.35 -18.95
N THR A 37 -6.55 -35.90 -17.76
CA THR A 37 -7.42 -35.34 -16.72
C THR A 37 -7.11 -33.89 -16.37
N ARG A 38 -5.93 -33.35 -16.71
CA ARG A 38 -5.56 -31.95 -16.50
C ARG A 38 -5.47 -31.23 -17.85
N LYS A 39 -6.25 -30.16 -18.02
CA LYS A 39 -6.20 -29.26 -19.17
C LYS A 39 -4.92 -28.42 -19.13
N PRO A 40 -4.36 -28.03 -20.30
CA PRO A 40 -3.27 -27.07 -20.36
C PRO A 40 -3.71 -25.72 -19.76
N LEU A 41 -2.73 -24.98 -19.23
CA LEU A 41 -2.94 -23.58 -18.85
C LEU A 41 -2.93 -22.70 -20.11
N PHE A 42 -3.34 -21.46 -19.97
CA PHE A 42 -3.33 -20.46 -21.04
C PHE A 42 -1.91 -20.20 -21.56
N ASP A 43 -1.75 -20.02 -22.87
CA ASP A 43 -0.49 -19.59 -23.50
C ASP A 43 -0.22 -18.09 -23.27
N LYS A 44 -1.29 -17.28 -23.22
CA LYS A 44 -1.25 -15.83 -23.05
C LYS A 44 -2.47 -15.32 -22.28
N ILE A 45 -2.23 -14.47 -21.28
CA ILE A 45 -3.26 -13.76 -20.50
C ILE A 45 -3.04 -12.25 -20.52
N LEU A 46 -4.14 -11.50 -20.41
CA LEU A 46 -4.12 -10.07 -20.15
C LEU A 46 -4.40 -9.80 -18.67
N ILE A 47 -3.74 -8.79 -18.11
CA ILE A 47 -3.89 -8.38 -16.72
C ILE A 47 -4.57 -7.01 -16.70
N ALA A 48 -5.86 -6.98 -16.35
CA ALA A 48 -6.71 -5.79 -16.40
C ALA A 48 -6.57 -4.94 -15.11
N ASN A 49 -5.32 -4.68 -14.71
CA ASN A 49 -4.98 -3.96 -13.48
C ASN A 49 -3.59 -3.29 -13.59
N ARG A 50 -3.15 -2.62 -12.52
CA ARG A 50 -1.88 -1.87 -12.42
C ARG A 50 -1.15 -2.15 -11.11
N GLY A 51 0.01 -1.52 -10.93
CA GLY A 51 0.70 -1.47 -9.64
C GLY A 51 1.16 -2.85 -9.14
N GLU A 52 1.17 -3.04 -7.82
CA GLU A 52 1.71 -4.27 -7.21
C GLU A 52 0.97 -5.52 -7.68
N ILE A 53 -0.37 -5.51 -7.74
CA ILE A 53 -1.16 -6.70 -8.10
C ILE A 53 -0.91 -7.14 -9.55
N ALA A 54 -0.69 -6.20 -10.47
CA ALA A 54 -0.29 -6.57 -11.81
C ALA A 54 1.10 -7.24 -11.82
N CYS A 55 2.05 -6.73 -11.02
CA CYS A 55 3.38 -7.34 -10.83
C CYS A 55 3.30 -8.73 -10.15
N ARG A 56 2.44 -8.90 -9.14
CA ARG A 56 2.10 -10.17 -8.47
C ARG A 56 1.62 -11.22 -9.45
N VAL A 57 0.71 -10.85 -10.36
CA VAL A 57 0.16 -11.77 -11.38
C VAL A 57 1.19 -12.10 -12.46
N VAL A 58 1.94 -11.11 -12.96
CA VAL A 58 3.05 -11.34 -13.93
C VAL A 58 4.08 -12.33 -13.35
N ARG A 59 4.46 -12.21 -12.07
CA ARG A 59 5.41 -13.13 -11.43
C ARG A 59 4.98 -14.60 -11.52
N THR A 60 3.72 -14.90 -11.17
CA THR A 60 3.20 -16.29 -11.25
C THR A 60 3.02 -16.74 -12.70
N ALA A 61 2.45 -15.91 -13.58
CA ALA A 61 2.28 -16.25 -14.99
C ALA A 61 3.63 -16.59 -15.65
N ARG A 62 4.66 -15.77 -15.45
CA ARG A 62 6.02 -16.02 -15.94
C ARG A 62 6.63 -17.30 -15.36
N LYS A 63 6.46 -17.56 -14.06
CA LYS A 63 6.93 -18.81 -13.41
C LYS A 63 6.29 -20.06 -14.04
N LEU A 64 5.07 -19.94 -14.55
CA LEU A 64 4.32 -21.00 -15.23
C LEU A 64 4.55 -21.04 -16.75
N GLY A 65 5.36 -20.13 -17.32
CA GLY A 65 5.63 -20.05 -18.75
C GLY A 65 4.53 -19.37 -19.58
N ILE A 66 3.57 -18.72 -18.94
CA ILE A 66 2.44 -18.03 -19.57
C ILE A 66 2.86 -16.62 -19.98
N LYS A 67 2.56 -16.23 -21.23
CA LYS A 67 2.83 -14.87 -21.72
C LYS A 67 1.86 -13.86 -21.12
N THR A 68 2.36 -12.66 -20.85
CA THR A 68 1.65 -11.63 -20.10
C THR A 68 1.45 -10.36 -20.90
N VAL A 69 0.22 -9.85 -20.91
CA VAL A 69 -0.15 -8.57 -21.51
C VAL A 69 -0.60 -7.60 -20.42
N ALA A 70 0.10 -6.50 -20.26
CA ALA A 70 -0.31 -5.40 -19.39
C ALA A 70 -1.17 -4.37 -20.15
N VAL A 71 -2.03 -3.67 -19.41
CA VAL A 71 -2.65 -2.43 -19.86
C VAL A 71 -2.17 -1.25 -19.00
N TYR A 72 -2.05 -0.07 -19.62
CA TYR A 72 -1.59 1.13 -18.92
C TYR A 72 -2.34 2.39 -19.35
N SER A 73 -2.47 3.34 -18.43
CA SER A 73 -2.88 4.71 -18.73
C SER A 73 -1.67 5.57 -19.11
N ASP A 74 -1.88 6.78 -19.65
CA ASP A 74 -0.78 7.72 -19.93
C ASP A 74 0.14 7.99 -18.72
N ALA A 75 -0.40 7.97 -17.50
CA ALA A 75 0.37 8.13 -16.26
C ALA A 75 1.21 6.89 -15.91
N ASP A 76 0.76 5.69 -16.28
CA ASP A 76 1.40 4.42 -15.95
C ASP A 76 2.39 3.92 -17.03
N LYS A 77 2.68 4.72 -18.06
CA LYS A 77 3.56 4.35 -19.20
C LYS A 77 4.94 3.81 -18.79
N TYR A 78 5.45 4.22 -17.63
CA TYR A 78 6.74 3.75 -17.07
C TYR A 78 6.59 2.94 -15.78
N ALA A 79 5.38 2.50 -15.42
CA ALA A 79 5.14 1.72 -14.21
C ALA A 79 5.79 0.33 -14.25
N SER A 80 6.04 -0.27 -13.08
CA SER A 80 6.73 -1.57 -12.97
C SER A 80 6.00 -2.68 -13.72
N HIS A 81 4.67 -2.73 -13.69
CA HIS A 81 3.92 -3.78 -14.38
C HIS A 81 4.03 -3.71 -15.90
N VAL A 82 4.20 -2.51 -16.46
CA VAL A 82 4.48 -2.27 -17.89
C VAL A 82 5.88 -2.75 -18.26
N LYS A 83 6.89 -2.42 -17.43
CA LYS A 83 8.28 -2.90 -17.57
C LYS A 83 8.38 -4.43 -17.41
N MET A 84 7.45 -5.05 -16.68
CA MET A 84 7.45 -6.48 -16.37
C MET A 84 6.68 -7.36 -17.36
N ALA A 85 5.64 -6.87 -18.04
CA ALA A 85 4.87 -7.69 -18.98
C ALA A 85 5.64 -7.95 -20.29
N ASP A 86 5.27 -9.02 -21.00
CA ASP A 86 5.87 -9.34 -22.31
C ASP A 86 5.35 -8.40 -23.43
N GLU A 87 4.11 -7.94 -23.28
CA GLU A 87 3.47 -6.92 -24.12
C GLU A 87 2.73 -5.91 -23.25
N ALA A 88 2.61 -4.65 -23.68
CA ALA A 88 1.86 -3.63 -22.96
C ALA A 88 1.14 -2.65 -23.88
N TYR A 89 -0.11 -2.32 -23.57
CA TYR A 89 -0.97 -1.47 -24.42
C TYR A 89 -1.58 -0.29 -23.67
N LEU A 90 -1.55 0.89 -24.30
CA LEU A 90 -2.19 2.10 -23.80
C LEU A 90 -3.72 1.97 -23.90
N ILE A 91 -4.41 2.21 -22.78
CA ILE A 91 -5.87 2.24 -22.68
C ILE A 91 -6.43 3.66 -22.40
N GLY A 92 -5.59 4.70 -22.47
CA GLY A 92 -6.01 6.11 -22.51
C GLY A 92 -5.59 6.95 -21.28
N PRO A 93 -6.30 8.06 -21.00
CA PRO A 93 -5.91 9.03 -19.99
C PRO A 93 -5.78 8.48 -18.57
N ALA A 94 -5.09 9.24 -17.72
CA ALA A 94 -4.79 8.84 -16.34
C ALA A 94 -6.03 8.56 -15.47
N ALA A 95 -7.16 9.23 -15.70
CA ALA A 95 -8.39 8.98 -14.95
C ALA A 95 -8.88 7.54 -15.16
N SER A 96 -9.11 6.79 -14.08
CA SER A 96 -9.47 5.36 -14.17
C SER A 96 -10.80 5.11 -14.88
N SER A 97 -11.74 6.06 -14.81
CA SER A 97 -13.00 6.08 -15.55
C SER A 97 -12.82 6.08 -17.07
N GLU A 98 -11.69 6.62 -17.55
CA GLU A 98 -11.35 6.73 -18.97
C GLU A 98 -10.31 5.69 -19.43
N SER A 99 -9.71 4.96 -18.49
CA SER A 99 -8.72 3.89 -18.72
C SER A 99 -9.16 2.56 -18.10
N TYR A 100 -8.73 2.25 -16.86
CA TYR A 100 -8.88 0.92 -16.25
C TYR A 100 -10.32 0.42 -16.02
N LEU A 101 -11.32 1.31 -16.07
CA LEU A 101 -12.75 0.96 -16.01
C LEU A 101 -13.41 0.83 -17.40
N ARG A 102 -12.68 1.09 -18.49
CA ARG A 102 -13.18 1.01 -19.87
C ARG A 102 -13.11 -0.42 -20.40
N MET A 103 -14.16 -1.18 -20.10
CA MET A 103 -14.37 -2.56 -20.57
C MET A 103 -14.14 -2.71 -22.07
N ASP A 104 -14.66 -1.77 -22.88
CA ASP A 104 -14.55 -1.75 -24.33
C ASP A 104 -13.08 -1.75 -24.81
N LYS A 105 -12.24 -0.93 -24.17
CA LYS A 105 -10.81 -0.85 -24.48
C LYS A 105 -10.05 -2.10 -24.03
N ILE A 106 -10.39 -2.64 -22.86
CA ILE A 106 -9.74 -3.84 -22.32
C ILE A 106 -10.05 -5.08 -23.19
N VAL A 107 -11.29 -5.21 -23.67
CA VAL A 107 -11.70 -6.26 -24.62
C VAL A 107 -11.01 -6.09 -25.98
N ASP A 108 -10.90 -4.87 -26.51
CA ASP A 108 -10.15 -4.59 -27.74
C ASP A 108 -8.68 -5.02 -27.63
N VAL A 109 -7.98 -4.66 -26.53
CA VAL A 109 -6.60 -5.10 -26.31
C VAL A 109 -6.50 -6.62 -26.17
N ALA A 110 -7.41 -7.26 -25.43
CA ALA A 110 -7.39 -8.73 -25.28
C ALA A 110 -7.51 -9.45 -26.63
N LYS A 111 -8.42 -8.99 -27.50
CA LYS A 111 -8.57 -9.49 -28.88
C LYS A 111 -7.32 -9.25 -29.72
N ARG A 112 -6.80 -8.02 -29.73
CA ARG A 112 -5.63 -7.62 -30.55
C ARG A 112 -4.33 -8.32 -30.14
N SER A 113 -4.15 -8.59 -28.85
CA SER A 113 -3.00 -9.33 -28.32
C SER A 113 -3.14 -10.85 -28.45
N GLY A 114 -4.35 -11.36 -28.70
CA GLY A 114 -4.64 -12.80 -28.70
C GLY A 114 -4.60 -13.42 -27.29
N SER A 115 -5.01 -12.66 -26.27
CA SER A 115 -5.07 -13.15 -24.89
C SER A 115 -6.29 -14.06 -24.70
N GLN A 116 -6.07 -15.27 -24.20
CA GLN A 116 -7.11 -16.29 -24.02
C GLN A 116 -7.95 -16.07 -22.76
N ALA A 117 -7.40 -15.33 -21.80
CA ALA A 117 -8.03 -15.03 -20.52
C ALA A 117 -7.62 -13.66 -19.97
N ILE A 118 -8.46 -13.10 -19.08
CA ILE A 118 -8.20 -11.85 -18.38
C ILE A 118 -8.16 -12.10 -16.87
N HIS A 119 -7.04 -11.71 -16.24
CA HIS A 119 -6.92 -11.63 -14.80
C HIS A 119 -7.25 -10.21 -14.32
N PRO A 120 -8.32 -9.99 -13.55
CA PRO A 120 -8.72 -8.66 -13.13
C PRO A 120 -7.92 -8.14 -11.93
N GLY A 121 -7.27 -9.02 -11.16
CA GLY A 121 -6.65 -8.64 -9.88
C GLY A 121 -7.73 -8.36 -8.83
N TYR A 122 -7.64 -7.19 -8.19
CA TYR A 122 -8.64 -6.67 -7.25
C TYR A 122 -9.00 -5.21 -7.56
N GLY A 123 -10.18 -4.76 -7.14
CA GLY A 123 -10.70 -3.45 -7.56
C GLY A 123 -10.98 -3.37 -9.07
N PHE A 124 -11.12 -2.15 -9.59
CA PHE A 124 -11.51 -1.85 -10.98
C PHE A 124 -12.70 -2.70 -11.48
N LEU A 125 -12.44 -3.70 -12.33
CA LEU A 125 -13.45 -4.57 -12.95
C LEU A 125 -13.53 -5.98 -12.34
N SER A 126 -12.81 -6.25 -11.24
CA SER A 126 -12.76 -7.58 -10.61
C SER A 126 -14.09 -8.10 -10.07
N GLU A 127 -14.99 -7.20 -9.68
CA GLU A 127 -16.31 -7.52 -9.11
C GLU A 127 -17.43 -6.99 -10.02
N ASN A 128 -17.14 -6.80 -11.31
CA ASN A 128 -18.11 -6.30 -12.29
C ASN A 128 -18.71 -7.44 -13.10
N ALA A 129 -19.92 -7.86 -12.73
CA ALA A 129 -20.66 -8.94 -13.38
C ALA A 129 -20.83 -8.73 -14.89
N SER A 130 -21.17 -7.51 -15.33
CA SER A 130 -21.33 -7.18 -16.75
C SER A 130 -20.04 -7.31 -17.56
N PHE A 131 -18.88 -7.08 -16.95
CA PHE A 131 -17.58 -7.33 -17.57
C PHE A 131 -17.31 -8.84 -17.72
N ALA A 132 -17.58 -9.63 -16.69
CA ALA A 132 -17.45 -11.10 -16.77
C ALA A 132 -18.37 -11.70 -17.87
N GLU A 133 -19.63 -11.24 -17.95
CA GLU A 133 -20.54 -11.62 -19.04
C GLU A 133 -20.05 -11.18 -20.44
N LEU A 134 -19.47 -9.99 -20.54
CA LEU A 134 -18.95 -9.48 -21.81
C LEU A 134 -17.78 -10.34 -22.30
N LEU A 135 -16.90 -10.78 -21.40
CA LEU A 135 -15.79 -11.66 -21.75
C LEU A 135 -16.26 -13.05 -22.19
N ASP A 136 -17.28 -13.61 -21.54
CA ASP A 136 -17.88 -14.89 -21.93
C ASP A 136 -18.48 -14.82 -23.35
N LYS A 137 -19.25 -13.76 -23.66
CA LYS A 137 -19.78 -13.46 -25.00
C LYS A 137 -18.69 -13.34 -26.07
N GLU A 138 -17.48 -12.95 -25.68
CA GLU A 138 -16.31 -12.76 -26.55
C GLU A 138 -15.36 -13.97 -26.55
N ASN A 139 -15.73 -15.07 -25.89
CA ASN A 139 -14.92 -16.29 -25.73
C ASN A 139 -13.55 -16.07 -25.03
N ILE A 140 -13.47 -15.06 -24.16
CA ILE A 140 -12.29 -14.76 -23.35
C ILE A 140 -12.56 -15.21 -21.92
N THR A 141 -11.70 -16.04 -21.34
CA THR A 141 -11.95 -16.55 -19.98
C THR A 141 -11.71 -15.47 -18.93
N PHE A 142 -12.73 -15.14 -18.15
CA PHE A 142 -12.56 -14.35 -16.93
C PHE A 142 -11.92 -15.20 -15.82
N ILE A 143 -10.80 -14.75 -15.24
CA ILE A 143 -10.10 -15.45 -14.16
C ILE A 143 -10.64 -14.97 -12.80
N GLY A 144 -11.81 -15.49 -12.44
CA GLY A 144 -12.53 -15.17 -11.20
C GLY A 144 -13.87 -15.92 -11.12
N PRO A 145 -14.80 -15.49 -10.23
CA PRO A 145 -16.11 -16.11 -10.10
C PRO A 145 -17.05 -15.81 -11.28
N PRO A 146 -18.14 -16.58 -11.44
CA PRO A 146 -19.16 -16.29 -12.44
C PRO A 146 -19.93 -14.99 -12.11
N ALA A 147 -20.48 -14.35 -13.14
CA ALA A 147 -21.27 -13.13 -13.00
C ALA A 147 -22.48 -13.28 -12.05
N SER A 148 -23.10 -14.46 -11.99
CA SER A 148 -24.19 -14.78 -11.05
C SER A 148 -23.75 -14.63 -9.59
N ALA A 149 -22.61 -15.20 -9.21
CA ALA A 149 -22.08 -15.09 -7.86
C ALA A 149 -21.74 -13.64 -7.47
N MET A 150 -21.23 -12.84 -8.42
CA MET A 150 -21.00 -11.40 -8.21
C MET A 150 -22.30 -10.63 -7.97
N ILE A 151 -23.36 -10.91 -8.72
CA ILE A 151 -24.66 -10.26 -8.58
C ILE A 151 -25.24 -10.58 -7.20
N SER A 152 -25.34 -11.87 -6.85
CA SER A 152 -25.96 -12.30 -5.60
C SER A 152 -25.22 -11.84 -4.35
N MET A 153 -23.88 -11.69 -4.42
CA MET A 153 -23.09 -11.14 -3.30
C MET A 153 -23.00 -9.61 -3.29
N GLY A 154 -23.32 -8.93 -4.39
CA GLY A 154 -23.33 -7.47 -4.48
C GLY A 154 -24.53 -6.78 -3.81
N SER A 155 -25.62 -7.52 -3.55
CA SER A 155 -26.83 -7.03 -2.89
C SER A 155 -26.87 -7.48 -1.43
N LYS A 156 -26.88 -6.54 -0.46
CA LYS A 156 -26.87 -6.86 0.98
C LYS A 156 -28.09 -7.62 1.50
N SER A 157 -29.25 -7.54 0.83
CA SER A 157 -30.45 -8.31 1.22
C SER A 157 -30.34 -9.73 0.67
N GLU A 158 -30.14 -9.85 -0.64
CA GLU A 158 -30.01 -11.12 -1.34
C GLU A 158 -28.87 -11.97 -0.76
N SER A 159 -27.72 -11.36 -0.45
CA SER A 159 -26.59 -12.06 0.16
C SER A 159 -26.94 -12.62 1.54
N LYS A 160 -27.67 -11.89 2.38
CA LYS A 160 -28.13 -12.38 3.68
C LYS A 160 -29.13 -13.51 3.56
N GLU A 161 -30.13 -13.37 2.68
CA GLU A 161 -31.14 -14.40 2.44
C GLU A 161 -30.50 -15.72 1.99
N ILE A 162 -29.50 -15.65 1.10
CA ILE A 162 -28.70 -16.80 0.67
C ILE A 162 -27.87 -17.38 1.83
N MET A 163 -27.22 -16.52 2.64
CA MET A 163 -26.43 -16.98 3.78
C MET A 163 -27.27 -17.63 4.89
N GLU A 164 -28.45 -17.10 5.19
CA GLU A 164 -29.41 -17.70 6.12
C GLU A 164 -29.87 -19.07 5.62
N ALA A 165 -30.23 -19.18 4.34
CA ALA A 165 -30.60 -20.46 3.71
C ALA A 165 -29.43 -21.47 3.74
N ALA A 166 -28.19 -21.00 3.56
CA ALA A 166 -26.96 -21.79 3.70
C ALA A 166 -26.58 -22.11 5.16
N LYS A 167 -27.36 -21.64 6.15
CA LYS A 167 -27.10 -21.77 7.59
C LYS A 167 -25.77 -21.14 8.02
N VAL A 168 -25.35 -20.09 7.34
CA VAL A 168 -24.23 -19.23 7.74
C VAL A 168 -24.79 -18.19 8.73
N PRO A 169 -24.18 -17.99 9.91
CA PRO A 169 -24.67 -17.00 10.86
C PRO A 169 -24.61 -15.60 10.25
N VAL A 170 -25.72 -14.85 10.28
CA VAL A 170 -25.77 -13.43 9.89
C VAL A 170 -26.03 -12.57 11.13
N VAL A 171 -25.65 -11.28 11.09
CA VAL A 171 -25.85 -10.37 12.22
C VAL A 171 -27.36 -10.26 12.51
N PRO A 172 -27.82 -10.52 13.75
CA PRO A 172 -29.23 -10.38 14.11
C PRO A 172 -29.74 -8.98 13.77
N GLY A 173 -30.81 -8.88 12.99
CA GLY A 173 -31.25 -7.60 12.47
C GLY A 173 -32.50 -7.63 11.61
N TYR A 174 -33.21 -6.50 11.58
CA TYR A 174 -34.34 -6.28 10.70
C TYR A 174 -33.88 -5.70 9.36
N HIS A 175 -34.31 -6.33 8.27
CA HIS A 175 -33.95 -5.97 6.90
C HIS A 175 -35.15 -6.05 5.93
N GLY A 176 -36.37 -6.13 6.46
CA GLY A 176 -37.59 -6.22 5.67
C GLY A 176 -38.09 -4.87 5.10
N PRO A 177 -39.16 -4.90 4.29
CA PRO A 177 -39.65 -3.73 3.56
C PRO A 177 -40.44 -2.72 4.41
N ASN A 178 -40.74 -3.01 5.68
CA ASN A 178 -41.48 -2.08 6.54
C ASN A 178 -40.52 -1.04 7.14
N GLN A 179 -40.70 0.22 6.76
CA GLN A 179 -39.79 1.32 7.10
C GLN A 179 -40.41 2.34 8.08
N GLU A 180 -41.56 2.00 8.68
CA GLU A 180 -42.27 2.83 9.67
C GLU A 180 -41.49 2.99 10.98
N LEU A 181 -41.44 4.21 11.52
CA LEU A 181 -40.63 4.57 12.70
C LEU A 181 -40.91 3.66 13.91
N ASN A 182 -42.19 3.50 14.28
CA ASN A 182 -42.58 2.73 15.46
C ASN A 182 -42.22 1.26 15.31
N PHE A 183 -42.45 0.69 14.13
CA PHE A 183 -42.12 -0.70 13.84
C PHE A 183 -40.60 -0.93 13.88
N LEU A 184 -39.82 -0.05 13.25
CA LEU A 184 -38.36 -0.08 13.31
C LEU A 184 -37.84 0.04 14.75
N LYS A 185 -38.51 0.84 15.60
CA LYS A 185 -38.16 0.96 17.02
C LYS A 185 -38.46 -0.32 17.81
N GLU A 186 -39.60 -0.97 17.58
CA GLU A 186 -39.93 -2.28 18.16
C GLU A 186 -38.93 -3.36 17.75
N GLU A 187 -38.48 -3.37 16.50
CA GLU A 187 -37.44 -4.31 16.03
C GLU A 187 -36.09 -4.04 16.71
N ALA A 188 -35.69 -2.77 16.88
CA ALA A 188 -34.49 -2.41 17.65
C ALA A 188 -34.57 -2.86 19.13
N GLU A 189 -35.76 -2.77 19.75
CA GLU A 189 -36.00 -3.28 21.11
C GLU A 189 -35.90 -4.82 21.17
N LYS A 190 -36.40 -5.55 20.16
CA LYS A 190 -36.27 -7.02 20.06
C LYS A 190 -34.82 -7.48 19.85
N ILE A 191 -34.04 -6.76 19.05
CA ILE A 191 -32.59 -6.99 18.83
C ILE A 191 -31.80 -6.65 20.11
N GLY A 192 -32.27 -5.65 20.85
CA GLY A 192 -31.65 -5.14 22.06
C GLY A 192 -30.49 -4.18 21.76
N TYR A 193 -30.46 -3.06 22.48
CA TYR A 193 -29.45 -2.01 22.33
C TYR A 193 -28.05 -2.48 22.83
N PRO A 194 -26.94 -1.87 22.37
CA PRO A 194 -26.87 -0.95 21.24
C PRO A 194 -27.21 -1.62 19.89
N VAL A 195 -27.75 -0.84 18.97
CA VAL A 195 -28.06 -1.26 17.59
C VAL A 195 -27.39 -0.33 16.56
N LEU A 196 -27.26 -0.80 15.33
CA LEU A 196 -26.66 -0.08 14.22
C LEU A 196 -27.67 0.04 13.08
N ILE A 197 -28.09 1.27 12.79
CA ILE A 197 -28.89 1.60 11.62
C ILE A 197 -27.93 1.75 10.43
N LYS A 198 -28.21 1.10 9.30
CA LYS A 198 -27.43 1.22 8.05
C LYS A 198 -28.36 1.46 6.86
N ALA A 199 -27.92 2.25 5.89
CA ALA A 199 -28.57 2.31 4.58
C ALA A 199 -28.48 0.96 3.85
N ILE A 200 -29.57 0.54 3.18
CA ILE A 200 -29.57 -0.69 2.37
C ILE A 200 -28.58 -0.54 1.20
N LYS A 201 -28.71 0.54 0.43
CA LYS A 201 -27.78 0.89 -0.67
C LYS A 201 -26.54 1.62 -0.14
N GLY A 202 -25.41 1.41 -0.81
CA GLY A 202 -24.14 2.10 -0.52
C GLY A 202 -23.16 1.33 0.38
N GLY A 203 -21.92 1.81 0.45
CA GLY A 203 -20.82 1.22 1.23
C GLY A 203 -19.92 2.28 1.86
N GLY A 204 -18.89 1.85 2.60
CA GLY A 204 -17.89 2.74 3.20
C GLY A 204 -18.40 3.60 4.36
N GLY A 205 -19.26 3.05 5.23
CA GLY A 205 -19.70 3.70 6.49
C GLY A 205 -20.74 4.83 6.34
N LYS A 206 -21.00 5.32 5.13
CA LYS A 206 -22.00 6.38 4.88
C LYS A 206 -23.41 5.90 5.20
N GLY A 207 -24.20 6.76 5.85
CA GLY A 207 -25.56 6.47 6.29
C GLY A 207 -25.66 5.45 7.44
N MET A 208 -24.58 5.27 8.22
CA MET A 208 -24.59 4.43 9.42
C MET A 208 -24.75 5.27 10.70
N ARG A 209 -25.57 4.80 11.65
CA ARG A 209 -25.73 5.40 12.99
C ARG A 209 -25.81 4.34 14.06
N ILE A 210 -24.94 4.45 15.07
CA ILE A 210 -25.04 3.67 16.31
C ILE A 210 -26.14 4.30 17.15
N VAL A 211 -26.99 3.48 17.75
CA VAL A 211 -28.02 3.90 18.69
C VAL A 211 -27.77 3.16 19.99
N GLU A 212 -27.47 3.90 21.05
CA GLU A 212 -27.14 3.32 22.37
C GLU A 212 -28.39 3.10 23.23
N SER A 213 -29.44 3.91 23.06
CA SER A 213 -30.68 3.80 23.83
C SER A 213 -31.97 3.97 22.99
N PRO A 214 -33.13 3.51 23.49
CA PRO A 214 -34.43 3.76 22.84
C PRO A 214 -34.83 5.24 22.73
N ALA A 215 -34.15 6.16 23.44
CA ALA A 215 -34.42 7.59 23.35
C ALA A 215 -33.82 8.20 22.08
N ASP A 216 -32.62 7.75 21.69
CA ASP A 216 -31.84 8.32 20.58
C ASP A 216 -32.31 7.81 19.19
N PHE A 217 -33.13 6.75 19.18
CA PHE A 217 -33.49 6.00 17.99
C PHE A 217 -34.14 6.84 16.88
N GLU A 218 -35.07 7.73 17.23
CA GLU A 218 -35.79 8.55 16.24
C GLU A 218 -34.87 9.59 15.58
N GLU A 219 -34.01 10.26 16.36
CA GLU A 219 -33.04 11.22 15.83
C GLU A 219 -32.03 10.51 14.92
N MET A 220 -31.47 9.38 15.37
CA MET A 220 -30.50 8.62 14.61
C MET A 220 -31.10 8.00 13.34
N LEU A 221 -32.34 7.50 13.38
CA LEU A 221 -33.03 7.01 12.19
C LEU A 221 -33.23 8.12 11.16
N ASN A 222 -33.73 9.28 11.59
CA ASN A 222 -33.93 10.43 10.72
C ASN A 222 -32.60 10.93 10.14
N SER A 223 -31.51 10.93 10.92
CA SER A 223 -30.16 11.25 10.45
C SER A 223 -29.66 10.26 9.38
N ALA A 224 -29.84 8.96 9.61
CA ALA A 224 -29.44 7.90 8.68
C ALA A 224 -30.23 7.98 7.36
N LYS A 225 -31.57 8.07 7.41
CA LYS A 225 -32.44 8.20 6.23
C LYS A 225 -32.11 9.43 5.39
N ASN A 226 -31.83 10.57 6.04
CA ASN A 226 -31.45 11.80 5.33
C ASN A 226 -30.09 11.70 4.65
N GLU A 227 -29.10 11.04 5.25
CA GLU A 227 -27.80 10.80 4.63
C GLU A 227 -27.88 9.78 3.49
N ALA A 228 -28.65 8.70 3.66
CA ALA A 228 -28.91 7.70 2.64
C ALA A 228 -29.59 8.31 1.40
N ARG A 229 -30.66 9.10 1.59
CA ARG A 229 -31.37 9.79 0.50
C ARG A 229 -30.45 10.74 -0.27
N LYS A 230 -29.59 11.49 0.43
CA LYS A 230 -28.61 12.41 -0.19
C LYS A 230 -27.49 11.68 -0.94
N SER A 231 -27.06 10.51 -0.46
CA SER A 231 -25.89 9.80 -0.99
C SER A 231 -26.24 8.79 -2.08
N PHE A 232 -27.42 8.18 -2.00
CA PHE A 232 -27.80 7.01 -2.80
C PHE A 232 -29.19 7.11 -3.45
N GLY A 233 -29.93 8.20 -3.22
CA GLY A 233 -31.30 8.38 -3.73
C GLY A 233 -32.34 7.44 -3.10
N ASP A 234 -31.99 6.78 -2.00
CA ASP A 234 -32.77 5.75 -1.32
C ASP A 234 -32.72 6.01 0.20
N ASP A 235 -33.86 5.96 0.87
CA ASP A 235 -34.01 6.19 2.31
C ASP A 235 -34.36 4.93 3.11
N GLN A 236 -34.33 3.75 2.46
CA GLN A 236 -34.52 2.49 3.16
C GLN A 236 -33.29 2.13 4.00
N VAL A 237 -33.55 1.70 5.23
CA VAL A 237 -32.54 1.27 6.18
C VAL A 237 -32.78 -0.16 6.68
N LEU A 238 -31.72 -0.75 7.20
CA LEU A 238 -31.75 -1.98 7.98
C LEU A 238 -31.22 -1.69 9.39
N ILE A 239 -31.65 -2.49 10.37
CA ILE A 239 -31.22 -2.41 11.77
C ILE A 239 -30.48 -3.69 12.10
N GLU A 240 -29.28 -3.58 12.65
CA GLU A 240 -28.47 -4.71 13.08
C GLU A 240 -28.08 -4.58 14.55
N LYS A 241 -27.77 -5.71 15.20
CA LYS A 241 -27.08 -5.69 16.48
C LYS A 241 -25.73 -4.98 16.33
N TYR A 242 -25.46 -4.00 17.20
CA TYR A 242 -24.12 -3.42 17.28
C TYR A 242 -23.24 -4.31 18.16
N LEU A 243 -22.06 -4.66 17.66
CA LEU A 243 -21.03 -5.40 18.39
C LEU A 243 -20.08 -4.40 19.05
N VAL A 244 -19.72 -4.64 20.32
CA VAL A 244 -19.04 -3.61 21.13
C VAL A 244 -17.53 -3.61 20.89
N THR A 245 -16.93 -4.80 20.75
CA THR A 245 -15.49 -5.01 20.51
C THR A 245 -15.28 -5.88 19.26
N PRO A 246 -15.56 -5.35 18.05
CA PRO A 246 -15.66 -6.17 16.85
C PRO A 246 -14.29 -6.46 16.25
N ARG A 247 -13.98 -7.74 16.00
CA ARG A 247 -12.88 -8.17 15.14
C ARG A 247 -13.35 -8.44 13.73
N HIS A 248 -12.59 -7.96 12.75
CA HIS A 248 -12.79 -8.30 11.35
C HIS A 248 -11.96 -9.55 11.05
N VAL A 249 -12.63 -10.72 11.03
CA VAL A 249 -12.02 -12.02 10.74
C VAL A 249 -12.57 -12.52 9.42
N GLU A 250 -11.71 -12.83 8.47
CA GLU A 250 -12.11 -13.21 7.12
C GLU A 250 -11.51 -14.55 6.72
N VAL A 251 -12.22 -15.32 5.89
CA VAL A 251 -11.79 -16.66 5.49
C VAL A 251 -11.50 -16.70 3.99
N GLN A 252 -10.28 -17.10 3.63
CA GLN A 252 -9.94 -17.37 2.24
C GLN A 252 -10.67 -18.61 1.78
N VAL A 253 -11.49 -18.49 0.73
CA VAL A 253 -12.11 -19.64 0.06
C VAL A 253 -11.56 -19.81 -1.34
N PHE A 254 -11.59 -21.05 -1.82
CA PHE A 254 -11.28 -21.41 -3.19
C PHE A 254 -12.23 -22.48 -3.68
N ALA A 255 -12.82 -22.28 -4.85
CA ALA A 255 -13.76 -23.23 -5.45
C ALA A 255 -13.44 -23.49 -6.92
N ASP A 256 -13.82 -24.66 -7.44
CA ASP A 256 -13.62 -25.05 -8.84
C ASP A 256 -14.93 -25.31 -9.60
N LYS A 257 -14.82 -25.40 -10.94
CA LYS A 257 -15.95 -25.68 -11.84
C LYS A 257 -16.49 -27.13 -11.73
N HIS A 258 -16.05 -27.91 -10.74
CA HIS A 258 -16.44 -29.30 -10.48
C HIS A 258 -17.17 -29.45 -9.13
N GLY A 259 -17.53 -28.34 -8.47
CA GLY A 259 -18.26 -28.32 -7.20
C GLY A 259 -17.38 -28.53 -5.96
N ASN A 260 -16.04 -28.59 -6.11
CA ASN A 260 -15.14 -28.65 -4.97
C ASN A 260 -14.94 -27.22 -4.43
N ALA A 261 -14.94 -27.08 -3.11
CA ALA A 261 -14.58 -25.84 -2.45
C ALA A 261 -13.85 -26.14 -1.13
N VAL A 262 -12.82 -25.35 -0.83
CA VAL A 262 -11.96 -25.45 0.37
C VAL A 262 -11.75 -24.07 0.98
N HIS A 263 -11.43 -24.02 2.28
CA HIS A 263 -10.91 -22.82 2.92
C HIS A 263 -9.39 -22.93 3.13
N LEU A 264 -8.67 -21.84 2.91
CA LEU A 264 -7.24 -21.70 3.19
C LEU A 264 -7.02 -20.92 4.49
N PHE A 265 -7.79 -21.31 5.51
CA PHE A 265 -7.82 -20.69 6.85
C PHE A 265 -8.25 -19.21 6.83
N GLU A 266 -8.25 -18.62 8.02
CA GLU A 266 -8.68 -17.27 8.31
C GLU A 266 -7.53 -16.26 8.39
N ARG A 267 -7.87 -14.99 8.21
CA ARG A 267 -7.03 -13.81 8.46
C ARG A 267 -7.75 -12.90 9.45
N ASP A 268 -7.00 -12.20 10.28
CA ASP A 268 -7.50 -11.06 11.06
C ASP A 268 -7.07 -9.76 10.39
N CYS A 269 -8.04 -8.89 10.12
CA CYS A 269 -7.87 -7.60 9.48
C CYS A 269 -8.40 -6.45 10.35
N SER A 270 -8.50 -6.68 11.66
CA SER A 270 -9.14 -5.75 12.61
C SER A 270 -8.40 -4.42 12.72
N VAL A 271 -7.09 -4.39 12.52
CA VAL A 271 -6.31 -3.15 12.62
C VAL A 271 -6.46 -2.36 11.32
N GLN A 272 -7.43 -1.43 11.36
CA GLN A 272 -7.87 -0.62 10.22
C GLN A 272 -8.03 0.86 10.58
N ARG A 273 -7.83 1.75 9.60
CA ARG A 273 -8.06 3.20 9.68
C ARG A 273 -9.27 3.59 8.85
N ARG A 274 -10.36 4.09 9.46
CA ARG A 274 -11.55 4.57 8.73
C ARG A 274 -12.05 3.56 7.66
N HIS A 275 -12.09 2.27 8.02
CA HIS A 275 -12.41 1.12 7.15
C HIS A 275 -11.35 0.74 6.09
N GLN A 276 -10.19 1.38 6.07
CA GLN A 276 -9.01 0.94 5.31
C GLN A 276 -8.18 -0.04 6.15
N LYS A 277 -8.06 -1.30 5.75
CA LYS A 277 -7.16 -2.29 6.38
C LYS A 277 -5.70 -1.79 6.27
N ILE A 278 -4.89 -1.91 7.33
CA ILE A 278 -3.48 -1.46 7.35
C ILE A 278 -2.48 -2.52 7.80
N LEU A 279 -2.92 -3.43 8.67
CA LEU A 279 -2.16 -4.57 9.18
C LEU A 279 -3.10 -5.78 9.18
N GLU A 280 -2.61 -6.87 8.63
CA GLU A 280 -3.32 -8.14 8.53
C GLU A 280 -2.46 -9.27 9.09
N GLU A 281 -3.08 -10.29 9.66
CA GLU A 281 -2.36 -11.45 10.16
C GLU A 281 -3.08 -12.78 9.89
N ALA A 282 -2.31 -13.85 9.76
CA ALA A 282 -2.81 -15.20 9.55
C ALA A 282 -1.96 -16.22 10.33
N PRO A 283 -2.55 -17.21 11.02
CA PRO A 283 -3.98 -17.30 11.37
C PRO A 283 -4.44 -16.13 12.26
N ALA A 284 -5.75 -16.02 12.52
CA ALA A 284 -6.26 -15.01 13.44
C ALA A 284 -5.87 -15.34 14.90
N PRO A 285 -5.42 -14.36 15.70
CA PRO A 285 -4.95 -14.60 17.06
C PRO A 285 -6.08 -15.06 17.99
N ASN A 286 -5.73 -15.81 19.02
CA ASN A 286 -6.62 -16.19 20.13
C ASN A 286 -7.88 -17.00 19.74
N LEU A 287 -7.99 -17.52 18.51
CA LEU A 287 -9.07 -18.44 18.12
C LEU A 287 -8.72 -19.91 18.39
N SER A 288 -9.65 -20.64 18.99
CA SER A 288 -9.56 -22.10 19.14
C SER A 288 -9.72 -22.82 17.80
N GLU A 289 -9.17 -24.04 17.70
CA GLU A 289 -9.31 -24.89 16.51
C GLU A 289 -10.77 -25.21 16.18
N GLU A 290 -11.65 -25.28 17.19
CA GLU A 290 -13.09 -25.51 17.01
C GLU A 290 -13.77 -24.31 16.32
N VAL A 291 -13.48 -23.09 16.77
CA VAL A 291 -14.00 -21.86 16.16
C VAL A 291 -13.43 -21.67 14.76
N ARG A 292 -12.13 -21.94 14.57
CA ARG A 292 -11.44 -21.93 13.26
C ARG A 292 -12.06 -22.93 12.26
N ALA A 293 -12.29 -24.17 12.69
CA ALA A 293 -12.94 -25.18 11.85
C ALA A 293 -14.39 -24.80 11.52
N LEU A 294 -15.12 -24.20 12.46
CA LEU A 294 -16.49 -23.73 12.23
C LEU A 294 -16.53 -22.55 11.25
N LEU A 295 -15.66 -21.54 11.41
CA LEU A 295 -15.47 -20.44 10.45
C LEU A 295 -15.18 -20.97 9.05
N GLY A 296 -14.20 -21.86 8.92
CA GLY A 296 -13.84 -22.50 7.66
C GLY A 296 -15.00 -23.23 6.99
N ALA A 297 -15.73 -24.04 7.76
CA ALA A 297 -16.91 -24.77 7.27
C ALA A 297 -18.04 -23.82 6.83
N LYS A 298 -18.28 -22.71 7.55
CA LYS A 298 -19.29 -21.71 7.17
C LYS A 298 -18.88 -20.93 5.93
N ALA A 299 -17.60 -20.59 5.77
CA ALA A 299 -17.09 -19.94 4.56
C ALA A 299 -17.21 -20.84 3.32
N VAL A 300 -16.90 -22.15 3.45
CA VAL A 300 -17.10 -23.12 2.36
C VAL A 300 -18.59 -23.30 2.05
N ALA A 301 -19.48 -23.27 3.05
CA ALA A 301 -20.93 -23.30 2.82
C ALA A 301 -21.42 -22.04 2.07
N ALA A 302 -20.95 -20.86 2.45
CA ALA A 302 -21.24 -19.60 1.75
C ALA A 302 -20.82 -19.66 0.27
N ALA A 303 -19.58 -20.09 -0.01
CA ALA A 303 -19.08 -20.23 -1.38
C ALA A 303 -19.88 -21.24 -2.22
N LYS A 304 -20.32 -22.35 -1.62
CA LYS A 304 -21.16 -23.35 -2.30
C LYS A 304 -22.60 -22.87 -2.54
N ALA A 305 -23.12 -21.99 -1.71
CA ALA A 305 -24.49 -21.46 -1.83
C ALA A 305 -24.69 -20.56 -3.06
N VAL A 306 -23.61 -20.06 -3.66
CA VAL A 306 -23.61 -19.15 -4.82
C VAL A 306 -22.91 -19.71 -6.05
N ASP A 307 -22.63 -21.02 -6.08
CA ASP A 307 -21.85 -21.71 -7.12
C ASP A 307 -20.52 -20.99 -7.43
N TYR A 308 -19.81 -20.57 -6.38
CA TYR A 308 -18.60 -19.75 -6.50
C TYR A 308 -17.47 -20.48 -7.25
N VAL A 309 -16.60 -19.73 -7.94
CA VAL A 309 -15.44 -20.25 -8.68
C VAL A 309 -14.22 -19.35 -8.47
N GLY A 310 -13.03 -19.94 -8.37
CA GLY A 310 -11.79 -19.21 -8.18
C GLY A 310 -11.55 -18.80 -6.73
N ALA A 311 -10.74 -17.77 -6.52
CA ALA A 311 -10.45 -17.18 -5.21
C ALA A 311 -11.58 -16.25 -4.77
N GLY A 312 -11.99 -16.33 -3.51
CA GLY A 312 -12.93 -15.41 -2.87
C GLY A 312 -12.61 -15.24 -1.40
N THR A 313 -13.22 -14.28 -0.73
CA THR A 313 -13.07 -14.13 0.73
C THR A 313 -14.41 -13.84 1.37
N VAL A 314 -14.75 -14.63 2.39
CA VAL A 314 -15.95 -14.46 3.20
C VAL A 314 -15.55 -13.66 4.43
N GLU A 315 -16.03 -12.43 4.54
CA GLU A 315 -15.73 -11.53 5.67
C GLU A 315 -16.75 -11.75 6.79
N PHE A 316 -16.25 -11.98 8.01
CA PHE A 316 -17.05 -12.09 9.22
C PHE A 316 -16.68 -10.99 10.22
N ILE A 317 -17.69 -10.54 10.96
CA ILE A 317 -17.51 -9.75 12.17
C ILE A 317 -17.64 -10.69 13.37
N MET A 318 -16.68 -10.64 14.29
CA MET A 318 -16.65 -11.46 15.50
C MET A 318 -16.64 -10.55 16.73
N ASP A 319 -17.43 -10.86 17.76
CA ASP A 319 -17.36 -10.15 19.04
C ASP A 319 -16.26 -10.77 19.91
N ASN A 320 -15.34 -9.95 20.43
CA ASN A 320 -14.27 -10.44 21.30
C ASN A 320 -14.80 -11.07 22.60
N THR A 321 -15.97 -10.64 23.06
CA THR A 321 -16.54 -11.00 24.37
C THR A 321 -17.03 -12.44 24.43
N ASP A 322 -17.68 -12.93 23.37
CA ASP A 322 -18.30 -14.26 23.32
C ASP A 322 -17.84 -15.13 22.14
N GLN A 323 -16.94 -14.60 21.30
CA GLN A 323 -16.37 -15.24 20.12
C GLN A 323 -17.43 -15.71 19.09
N LYS A 324 -18.66 -15.19 19.17
CA LYS A 324 -19.65 -15.39 18.11
C LYS A 324 -19.25 -14.56 16.90
N PHE A 325 -19.40 -15.17 15.72
CA PHE A 325 -19.12 -14.53 14.45
C PHE A 325 -20.35 -14.52 13.56
N TYR A 326 -20.40 -13.52 12.69
CA TYR A 326 -21.52 -13.23 11.82
C TYR A 326 -21.02 -12.76 10.45
N PHE A 327 -21.63 -13.25 9.39
CA PHE A 327 -21.32 -12.85 8.02
C PHE A 327 -21.56 -11.36 7.82
N MET A 328 -20.57 -10.68 7.23
CA MET A 328 -20.69 -9.31 6.75
C MET A 328 -21.00 -9.28 5.26
N GLU A 329 -20.06 -9.79 4.46
CA GLU A 329 -20.11 -9.78 3.00
C GLU A 329 -19.15 -10.84 2.42
N MET A 330 -19.24 -11.06 1.11
CA MET A 330 -18.31 -11.94 0.38
C MET A 330 -17.66 -11.14 -0.75
N ASN A 331 -16.36 -10.89 -0.63
CA ASN A 331 -15.58 -10.22 -1.67
C ASN A 331 -15.32 -11.21 -2.81
N THR A 332 -15.79 -10.88 -4.00
CA THR A 332 -15.90 -11.80 -5.15
C THR A 332 -14.64 -11.79 -6.03
N ARG A 333 -13.48 -11.79 -5.35
CA ARG A 333 -12.16 -11.57 -5.95
C ARG A 333 -11.05 -12.12 -5.05
N LEU A 334 -9.81 -12.08 -5.55
CA LEU A 334 -8.62 -12.18 -4.72
C LEU A 334 -8.55 -10.95 -3.78
N GLN A 335 -8.28 -11.16 -2.49
CA GLN A 335 -8.03 -10.05 -1.55
C GLN A 335 -6.62 -9.46 -1.74
N VAL A 336 -6.41 -8.24 -1.25
CA VAL A 336 -5.09 -7.57 -1.31
C VAL A 336 -4.11 -8.36 -0.43
N GLU A 337 -4.57 -8.68 0.77
CA GLU A 337 -3.96 -9.41 1.88
C GLU A 337 -3.88 -10.94 1.69
N HIS A 338 -4.11 -11.45 0.48
CA HIS A 338 -3.88 -12.87 0.18
C HIS A 338 -2.44 -13.39 0.48
N PRO A 339 -1.35 -12.58 0.44
CA PRO A 339 -0.02 -13.09 0.74
C PRO A 339 0.16 -13.65 2.14
N VAL A 340 -0.53 -13.17 3.19
CA VAL A 340 -0.40 -13.80 4.53
C VAL A 340 -0.91 -15.24 4.51
N THR A 341 -2.03 -15.49 3.80
CA THR A 341 -2.56 -16.84 3.57
C THR A 341 -1.56 -17.69 2.78
N GLU A 342 -0.93 -17.15 1.73
CA GLU A 342 0.10 -17.87 0.97
C GLU A 342 1.30 -18.25 1.84
N MET A 343 1.76 -17.34 2.70
CA MET A 343 2.91 -17.58 3.59
C MET A 343 2.62 -18.69 4.61
N VAL A 344 1.43 -18.73 5.23
CA VAL A 344 1.10 -19.80 6.21
C VAL A 344 0.66 -21.12 5.58
N THR A 345 0.18 -21.14 4.33
CA THR A 345 -0.25 -22.41 3.68
C THR A 345 0.79 -22.99 2.71
N GLY A 346 1.74 -22.17 2.26
CA GLY A 346 2.70 -22.53 1.20
C GLY A 346 2.04 -22.75 -0.15
N THR A 347 1.01 -21.95 -0.49
CA THR A 347 0.30 -21.98 -1.79
C THR A 347 0.57 -20.73 -2.62
N ASP A 348 0.23 -20.78 -3.91
CA ASP A 348 0.17 -19.63 -4.81
C ASP A 348 -1.28 -19.53 -5.32
N LEU A 349 -2.04 -18.56 -4.81
CA LEU A 349 -3.47 -18.43 -5.12
C LEU A 349 -3.70 -17.99 -6.56
N VAL A 350 -2.80 -17.16 -7.12
CA VAL A 350 -2.86 -16.77 -8.53
C VAL A 350 -2.63 -18.00 -9.43
N HIS A 351 -1.73 -18.91 -9.04
CA HIS A 351 -1.57 -20.19 -9.76
C HIS A 351 -2.86 -21.01 -9.70
N TRP A 352 -3.47 -21.15 -8.52
CA TRP A 352 -4.75 -21.84 -8.38
C TRP A 352 -5.88 -21.17 -9.20
N GLN A 353 -5.88 -19.84 -9.33
CA GLN A 353 -6.87 -19.12 -10.15
C GLN A 353 -6.72 -19.48 -11.63
N LEU A 354 -5.47 -19.60 -12.12
CA LEU A 354 -5.18 -20.02 -13.49
C LEU A 354 -5.57 -21.48 -13.76
N GLU A 355 -5.33 -22.40 -12.82
CA GLU A 355 -5.79 -23.81 -12.91
C GLU A 355 -7.31 -23.90 -13.03
N VAL A 356 -8.03 -23.26 -12.09
CA VAL A 356 -9.50 -23.31 -12.04
C VAL A 356 -10.13 -22.61 -13.24
N ALA A 357 -9.59 -21.47 -13.68
CA ALA A 357 -10.08 -20.77 -14.86
C ALA A 357 -9.96 -21.64 -16.13
N ALA A 358 -8.82 -22.32 -16.32
CA ALA A 358 -8.61 -23.31 -17.37
C ALA A 358 -9.54 -24.54 -17.26
N GLY A 359 -10.22 -24.71 -16.12
CA GLY A 359 -11.19 -25.77 -15.87
C GLY A 359 -10.61 -27.01 -15.20
N ASN A 360 -9.43 -26.90 -14.59
CA ASN A 360 -8.86 -27.95 -13.74
C ASN A 360 -9.56 -27.97 -12.37
N LYS A 361 -9.36 -29.07 -11.64
CA LYS A 361 -9.80 -29.19 -10.24
C LYS A 361 -8.87 -28.42 -9.30
N LEU A 362 -9.32 -28.16 -8.08
CA LEU A 362 -8.47 -27.64 -7.01
C LEU A 362 -7.19 -28.49 -6.85
N PRO A 363 -5.99 -27.87 -6.74
CA PRO A 363 -4.73 -28.62 -6.61
C PRO A 363 -4.53 -29.38 -5.29
N LYS A 364 -5.39 -29.17 -4.29
CA LYS A 364 -5.37 -29.84 -2.98
C LYS A 364 -6.78 -30.02 -2.42
N THR A 365 -6.96 -31.03 -1.56
CA THR A 365 -8.15 -31.17 -0.71
C THR A 365 -8.02 -30.36 0.59
N GLN A 366 -9.09 -30.33 1.40
CA GLN A 366 -9.11 -29.59 2.66
C GLN A 366 -8.11 -30.16 3.68
N GLU A 367 -7.88 -31.48 3.67
CA GLU A 367 -7.02 -32.23 4.59
C GLU A 367 -5.52 -32.07 4.25
N GLU A 368 -5.20 -31.68 3.02
CA GLU A 368 -3.84 -31.40 2.53
C GLU A 368 -3.39 -29.95 2.81
N LEU A 369 -4.33 -29.09 3.21
CA LEU A 369 -4.08 -27.72 3.64
C LEU A 369 -3.71 -27.70 5.13
N LYS A 370 -2.58 -27.05 5.45
CA LYS A 370 -2.03 -26.97 6.81
C LYS A 370 -1.42 -25.60 7.05
N LEU A 371 -1.66 -25.04 8.24
CA LEU A 371 -0.98 -23.84 8.72
C LEU A 371 0.50 -24.13 9.01
N ARG A 372 1.35 -23.11 8.81
CA ARG A 372 2.81 -23.18 8.92
C ARG A 372 3.35 -21.94 9.64
N GLY A 373 3.18 -21.93 10.96
CA GLY A 373 3.50 -20.79 11.80
C GLY A 373 2.53 -19.62 11.55
N HIS A 374 3.04 -18.40 11.70
CA HIS A 374 2.26 -17.16 11.66
C HIS A 374 2.82 -16.18 10.64
N ALA A 375 1.95 -15.40 10.01
CA ALA A 375 2.33 -14.35 9.08
C ALA A 375 1.65 -13.02 9.42
N PHE A 376 2.35 -11.93 9.13
CA PHE A 376 1.82 -10.56 9.15
C PHE A 376 1.99 -9.93 7.78
N GLU A 377 1.05 -9.08 7.38
CA GLU A 377 1.20 -8.12 6.28
C GLU A 377 1.00 -6.71 6.82
N ALA A 378 1.77 -5.77 6.27
CA ALA A 378 1.65 -4.34 6.52
C ALA A 378 1.57 -3.60 5.19
N ARG A 379 0.50 -2.81 5.00
CA ARG A 379 0.32 -1.99 3.79
C ARG A 379 1.14 -0.70 3.92
N ILE A 380 2.13 -0.55 3.06
CA ILE A 380 3.01 0.61 3.01
C ILE A 380 2.37 1.66 2.10
N TYR A 381 1.85 2.73 2.70
CA TYR A 381 1.13 3.81 2.03
C TYR A 381 1.96 5.09 1.94
N ALA A 382 1.85 5.80 0.82
CA ALA A 382 2.23 7.20 0.69
C ALA A 382 1.18 8.10 1.38
N GLU A 383 1.21 8.14 2.70
CA GLU A 383 0.33 8.95 3.55
C GLU A 383 1.14 9.61 4.68
N ASN A 384 0.63 10.71 5.22
CA ASN A 384 1.19 11.38 6.39
C ASN A 384 0.29 11.16 7.64
N PRO A 385 0.61 10.19 8.52
CA PRO A 385 -0.20 9.88 9.70
C PRO A 385 -0.41 11.08 10.63
N ALA A 386 0.65 11.87 10.89
CA ALA A 386 0.61 13.03 11.77
C ALA A 386 -0.33 14.15 11.26
N LYS A 387 -0.55 14.25 9.94
CA LYS A 387 -1.57 15.12 9.34
C LYS A 387 -2.92 14.43 9.14
N GLY A 388 -3.25 13.41 9.93
CA GLY A 388 -4.52 12.69 9.84
C GLY A 388 -4.61 11.72 8.64
N PHE A 389 -3.45 11.19 8.20
CA PHE A 389 -3.29 10.30 7.05
C PHE A 389 -3.78 10.93 5.74
N VAL A 390 -3.35 12.16 5.50
CA VAL A 390 -3.47 12.80 4.18
C VAL A 390 -2.54 12.08 3.20
N PRO A 391 -3.04 11.66 2.02
CA PRO A 391 -2.22 11.06 0.98
C PRO A 391 -1.17 12.00 0.41
N ASP A 392 -0.02 11.43 0.06
CA ASP A 392 1.13 12.13 -0.50
C ASP A 392 1.46 11.59 -1.90
N THR A 393 1.88 12.47 -2.80
CA THR A 393 2.10 12.13 -4.22
C THR A 393 3.28 12.93 -4.78
N GLY A 394 4.05 12.32 -5.67
CA GLY A 394 5.33 12.85 -6.13
C GLY A 394 6.33 11.74 -6.42
N LYS A 395 7.61 12.09 -6.49
CA LYS A 395 8.70 11.17 -6.86
C LYS A 395 9.31 10.47 -5.65
N LEU A 396 9.57 9.18 -5.81
CA LEU A 396 10.36 8.38 -4.88
C LEU A 396 11.86 8.64 -5.12
N LEU A 397 12.46 9.56 -4.36
CA LEU A 397 13.84 10.05 -4.56
C LEU A 397 14.93 9.10 -4.04
N HIS A 398 14.58 8.27 -3.06
CA HIS A 398 15.37 7.16 -2.54
C HIS A 398 14.40 6.06 -2.11
N VAL A 399 14.68 4.82 -2.49
CA VAL A 399 13.89 3.65 -2.05
C VAL A 399 14.83 2.50 -1.73
N ARG A 400 14.91 2.15 -0.46
CA ARG A 400 15.36 0.84 0.01
C ARG A 400 14.18 0.08 0.58
N ILE A 401 14.06 -1.18 0.19
CA ILE A 401 13.10 -2.14 0.74
C ILE A 401 13.85 -3.22 1.52
N PRO A 402 13.20 -3.92 2.47
CA PRO A 402 13.78 -5.06 3.17
C PRO A 402 14.19 -6.17 2.20
N GLU A 403 15.29 -6.87 2.50
CA GLU A 403 15.78 -7.91 1.59
C GLU A 403 14.85 -9.14 1.59
N PRO A 404 14.35 -9.57 0.40
CA PRO A 404 13.50 -10.75 0.31
C PRO A 404 14.21 -12.03 0.76
N SER A 405 13.49 -12.86 1.53
CA SER A 405 13.94 -14.15 2.07
C SER A 405 12.75 -15.07 2.34
N ASP A 406 12.98 -16.30 2.81
CA ASP A 406 11.90 -17.25 3.15
C ASP A 406 10.94 -16.75 4.25
N SER A 407 11.35 -15.73 5.01
CA SER A 407 10.55 -15.09 6.07
C SER A 407 10.15 -13.64 5.78
N VAL A 408 10.63 -13.04 4.68
CA VAL A 408 10.36 -11.65 4.29
C VAL A 408 10.04 -11.56 2.80
N ARG A 409 8.83 -11.10 2.47
CA ARG A 409 8.33 -10.96 1.11
C ARG A 409 7.82 -9.54 0.91
N VAL A 410 8.20 -8.92 -0.20
CA VAL A 410 7.74 -7.56 -0.57
C VAL A 410 7.01 -7.62 -1.91
N GLU A 411 5.74 -7.24 -1.89
CA GLU A 411 4.95 -7.01 -3.09
C GLU A 411 4.93 -5.50 -3.37
N THR A 412 5.53 -5.03 -4.46
CA THR A 412 5.58 -3.59 -4.82
C THR A 412 5.26 -3.39 -6.30
N GLY A 413 4.66 -2.24 -6.62
CA GLY A 413 4.44 -1.75 -7.99
C GLY A 413 5.34 -0.59 -8.39
N VAL A 414 6.17 -0.08 -7.48
CA VAL A 414 6.99 1.14 -7.66
C VAL A 414 8.42 0.94 -7.14
N GLY A 415 9.36 1.63 -7.78
CA GLY A 415 10.77 1.68 -7.36
C GLY A 415 11.32 3.10 -7.27
N GLN A 416 12.61 3.22 -6.98
CA GLN A 416 13.31 4.50 -6.96
C GLN A 416 13.22 5.20 -8.33
N GLY A 417 12.84 6.48 -8.32
CA GLY A 417 12.65 7.31 -9.50
C GLY A 417 11.25 7.26 -10.11
N ASP A 418 10.41 6.28 -9.73
CA ASP A 418 9.00 6.27 -10.11
C ASP A 418 8.21 7.35 -9.33
N SER A 419 6.99 7.64 -9.80
CA SER A 419 6.09 8.62 -9.16
C SER A 419 4.82 7.96 -8.65
N VAL A 420 4.42 8.28 -7.42
CA VAL A 420 3.05 8.03 -6.92
C VAL A 420 2.17 9.18 -7.41
N SER A 421 1.07 8.88 -8.10
CA SER A 421 0.20 9.88 -8.75
C SER A 421 -1.14 10.05 -8.03
N VAL A 422 -1.70 11.27 -8.05
CA VAL A 422 -3.04 11.61 -7.49
C VAL A 422 -4.22 10.79 -8.02
N HIS A 423 -4.07 10.10 -9.15
CA HIS A 423 -5.15 9.38 -9.84
C HIS A 423 -5.47 8.00 -9.26
N TYR A 424 -4.59 7.44 -8.42
CA TYR A 424 -4.65 6.05 -7.98
C TYR A 424 -4.44 5.91 -6.47
N ASP A 425 -4.64 4.68 -5.99
CA ASP A 425 -4.38 4.30 -4.61
C ASP A 425 -2.90 4.56 -4.22
N PRO A 426 -2.62 5.10 -3.01
CA PRO A 426 -1.27 5.48 -2.59
C PRO A 426 -0.44 4.32 -2.01
N MET A 427 -0.91 3.07 -2.10
CA MET A 427 -0.14 1.91 -1.65
C MET A 427 1.12 1.73 -2.51
N ILE A 428 2.28 1.93 -1.88
CA ILE A 428 3.61 1.74 -2.45
C ILE A 428 3.89 0.23 -2.55
N ALA A 429 3.72 -0.47 -1.42
CA ALA A 429 4.09 -1.87 -1.26
C ALA A 429 3.27 -2.55 -0.17
N LYS A 430 3.38 -3.88 -0.11
CA LYS A 430 2.92 -4.73 1.00
C LYS A 430 4.15 -5.47 1.53
N LEU A 431 4.47 -5.25 2.79
CA LEU A 431 5.48 -6.02 3.50
C LEU A 431 4.80 -7.23 4.13
N VAL A 432 5.20 -8.43 3.75
CA VAL A 432 4.64 -9.70 4.24
C VAL A 432 5.77 -10.46 4.92
N VAL A 433 5.56 -10.91 6.16
CA VAL A 433 6.58 -11.67 6.90
C VAL A 433 5.99 -12.95 7.49
N ARG A 434 6.85 -13.92 7.80
CA ARG A 434 6.47 -15.18 8.46
C ARG A 434 7.45 -15.56 9.57
N GLY A 435 6.94 -16.13 10.65
CA GLY A 435 7.71 -16.79 11.69
C GLY A 435 7.07 -18.12 12.09
N ASP A 436 7.74 -18.90 12.94
CA ASP A 436 7.22 -20.19 13.41
C ASP A 436 6.04 -20.02 14.39
N ASP A 437 5.93 -18.86 15.03
CA ASP A 437 4.80 -18.41 15.83
C ASP A 437 4.59 -16.88 15.66
N ARG A 438 3.52 -16.34 16.25
CA ARG A 438 3.15 -14.91 16.18
C ARG A 438 4.26 -13.99 16.70
N THR A 439 4.90 -14.33 17.80
CA THR A 439 6.00 -13.54 18.41
C THR A 439 7.24 -13.52 17.50
N GLY A 440 7.56 -14.67 16.90
CA GLY A 440 8.61 -14.81 15.91
C GLY A 440 8.34 -13.98 14.66
N ALA A 441 7.12 -14.04 14.13
CA ALA A 441 6.69 -13.25 12.98
C ALA A 441 6.73 -11.74 13.28
N LEU A 442 6.28 -11.32 14.47
CA LEU A 442 6.30 -9.92 14.90
C LEU A 442 7.73 -9.35 15.03
N ARG A 443 8.68 -10.17 15.50
CA ARG A 443 10.11 -9.81 15.53
C ARG A 443 10.69 -9.63 14.12
N VAL A 444 10.29 -10.46 13.16
CA VAL A 444 10.68 -10.29 11.75
C VAL A 444 10.03 -9.03 11.16
N LEU A 445 8.74 -8.76 11.46
CA LEU A 445 8.03 -7.56 11.02
C LEU A 445 8.73 -6.28 11.49
N ARG A 446 9.11 -6.22 12.78
CA ARG A 446 9.83 -5.07 13.36
C ARG A 446 11.19 -4.83 12.69
N LYS A 447 11.96 -5.89 12.44
CA LYS A 447 13.23 -5.81 11.71
C LYS A 447 13.02 -5.28 10.28
N ALA A 448 12.08 -5.85 9.55
CA ALA A 448 11.80 -5.46 8.17
C ALA A 448 11.23 -4.03 8.06
N LEU A 449 10.33 -3.59 8.95
CA LEU A 449 9.89 -2.18 8.98
C LEU A 449 11.05 -1.21 9.28
N GLY A 450 12.07 -1.65 10.02
CA GLY A 450 13.31 -0.90 10.26
C GLY A 450 14.26 -0.80 9.05
N GLU A 451 14.14 -1.70 8.07
CA GLU A 451 15.00 -1.74 6.87
C GLU A 451 14.47 -0.91 5.69
N TYR A 452 13.23 -0.42 5.78
CA TYR A 452 12.68 0.50 4.77
C TYR A 452 13.31 1.89 4.86
N GLU A 453 13.77 2.40 3.72
CA GLU A 453 14.23 3.78 3.58
C GLU A 453 13.49 4.42 2.41
N ILE A 454 12.56 5.34 2.68
CA ILE A 454 11.81 6.06 1.64
C ILE A 454 11.99 7.58 1.81
N VAL A 455 12.44 8.23 0.74
CA VAL A 455 12.62 9.70 0.64
C VAL A 455 11.85 10.23 -0.56
N GLY A 456 11.30 11.43 -0.41
CA GLY A 456 10.51 12.12 -1.44
C GLY A 456 9.02 12.18 -1.14
N LEU A 457 8.52 11.23 -0.32
CA LEU A 457 7.14 11.19 0.17
C LEU A 457 7.10 10.90 1.67
N ASN A 458 6.01 11.31 2.30
CA ASN A 458 5.57 10.82 3.59
C ASN A 458 5.06 9.39 3.47
N THR A 459 5.23 8.59 4.53
CA THR A 459 4.79 7.20 4.56
C THR A 459 4.26 6.83 5.93
N ASN A 460 3.37 5.83 6.00
CA ASN A 460 2.86 5.29 7.25
C ASN A 460 3.83 4.34 8.00
N ILE A 461 5.08 4.16 7.53
CA ILE A 461 6.01 3.15 8.04
C ILE A 461 6.31 3.31 9.54
N ASP A 462 6.58 4.53 10.01
CA ASP A 462 6.91 4.75 11.42
C ASP A 462 5.68 4.54 12.32
N PHE A 463 4.49 5.01 11.90
CA PHE A 463 3.22 4.69 12.57
C PHE A 463 2.95 3.18 12.64
N LEU A 464 3.29 2.41 11.59
CA LEU A 464 3.19 0.94 11.64
C LEU A 464 4.13 0.35 12.71
N LYS A 465 5.35 0.89 12.90
CA LYS A 465 6.27 0.47 13.97
C LYS A 465 5.68 0.72 15.37
N ASP A 466 4.99 1.84 15.54
CA ASP A 466 4.33 2.18 16.81
C ASP A 466 3.19 1.20 17.11
N VAL A 467 2.31 0.93 16.14
CA VAL A 467 1.22 -0.05 16.27
C VAL A 467 1.75 -1.44 16.61
N ILE A 468 2.78 -1.94 15.90
CA ILE A 468 3.33 -3.29 16.16
C ILE A 468 4.20 -3.39 17.42
N SER A 469 4.43 -2.27 18.09
CA SER A 469 5.15 -2.18 19.38
C SER A 469 4.21 -1.88 20.54
N HIS A 470 2.93 -1.61 20.27
CA HIS A 470 1.91 -1.38 21.28
C HIS A 470 1.57 -2.68 22.06
N PRO A 471 1.50 -2.67 23.41
CA PRO A 471 1.26 -3.87 24.21
C PRO A 471 0.03 -4.69 23.79
N ALA A 472 -1.12 -4.05 23.58
CA ALA A 472 -2.34 -4.72 23.15
C ALA A 472 -2.19 -5.45 21.80
N PHE A 473 -1.41 -4.90 20.86
CA PHE A 473 -1.14 -5.58 19.58
C PHE A 473 -0.23 -6.80 19.78
N ILE A 474 0.78 -6.69 20.68
CA ILE A 474 1.67 -7.81 21.04
C ILE A 474 0.88 -8.96 21.68
N GLU A 475 -0.08 -8.65 22.55
CA GLU A 475 -0.96 -9.62 23.22
C GLU A 475 -2.05 -10.20 22.30
N GLY A 476 -2.35 -9.53 21.19
CA GLY A 476 -3.41 -9.94 20.25
C GLY A 476 -4.81 -9.48 20.67
N ASP A 477 -4.92 -8.47 21.54
CA ASP A 477 -6.16 -7.72 21.80
C ASP A 477 -6.36 -6.71 20.65
N VAL A 478 -6.83 -7.24 19.52
CA VAL A 478 -7.11 -6.47 18.31
C VAL A 478 -8.62 -6.30 18.12
N GLU A 479 -9.02 -5.13 17.62
CA GLU A 479 -10.40 -4.82 17.26
C GLU A 479 -10.46 -3.73 16.19
N THR A 480 -11.59 -3.62 15.49
CA THR A 480 -11.87 -2.65 14.42
C THR A 480 -11.74 -1.18 14.85
N GLY A 481 -11.77 -0.91 16.15
CA GLY A 481 -11.54 0.40 16.77
C GLY A 481 -10.12 0.67 17.26
N PHE A 482 -9.16 -0.26 17.12
CA PHE A 482 -7.83 -0.23 17.77
C PHE A 482 -7.11 1.14 17.68
N ILE A 483 -6.99 1.70 16.46
CA ILE A 483 -6.27 2.96 16.24
C ILE A 483 -6.95 4.13 16.97
N LYS A 484 -8.29 4.14 17.04
CA LYS A 484 -9.06 5.19 17.73
C LYS A 484 -9.00 5.03 19.26
N LYS A 485 -9.00 3.78 19.75
CA LYS A 485 -8.88 3.45 21.17
C LYS A 485 -7.53 3.89 21.75
N TYR A 486 -6.46 3.68 21.00
CA TYR A 486 -5.08 4.00 21.39
C TYR A 486 -4.54 5.26 20.69
N GLU A 487 -5.40 6.17 20.21
CA GLU A 487 -5.01 7.34 19.40
C GLU A 487 -3.96 8.21 20.13
N ASN A 488 -4.23 8.59 21.38
CA ASN A 488 -3.29 9.33 22.23
C ASN A 488 -1.95 8.61 22.45
N GLU A 489 -1.91 7.28 22.26
CA GLU A 489 -0.71 6.49 22.45
C GLU A 489 0.10 6.25 21.17
N LEU A 490 -0.58 6.21 20.03
CA LEU A 490 0.00 6.00 18.71
C LEU A 490 0.45 7.31 18.03
N PHE A 491 -0.02 8.46 18.52
CA PHE A 491 0.34 9.80 18.03
C PHE A 491 1.01 10.66 19.11
N LYS A 492 1.79 10.03 20.02
CA LYS A 492 2.62 10.76 21.00
C LYS A 492 3.59 11.69 20.26
N GLU A 493 3.85 12.87 20.83
CA GLU A 493 4.85 13.78 20.27
C GLU A 493 6.22 13.09 20.20
N VAL A 494 6.89 13.23 19.06
CA VAL A 494 8.23 12.67 18.85
C VAL A 494 9.19 13.42 19.79
N PRO A 495 9.92 12.74 20.70
CA PRO A 495 10.85 13.40 21.60
C PRO A 495 11.97 14.09 20.82
N ALA A 496 12.63 15.07 21.45
CA ALA A 496 13.76 15.78 20.86
C ALA A 496 14.81 14.81 20.29
N VAL A 497 15.29 15.12 19.09
CA VAL A 497 16.19 14.22 18.33
C VAL A 497 17.43 13.88 19.16
N ALA A 498 17.73 12.59 19.25
CA ALA A 498 18.84 12.08 20.04
C ALA A 498 20.20 12.61 19.54
N HIS A 499 21.10 12.95 20.47
CA HIS A 499 22.38 13.59 20.16
C HIS A 499 23.27 12.79 19.21
N ASP A 500 23.19 11.46 19.25
CA ASP A 500 23.92 10.57 18.33
C ASP A 500 23.41 10.68 16.89
N VAL A 501 22.10 10.82 16.67
CA VAL A 501 21.50 11.03 15.34
C VAL A 501 21.93 12.38 14.76
N LEU A 502 21.97 13.43 15.59
CA LEU A 502 22.49 14.74 15.20
C LEU A 502 24.00 14.72 14.92
N ALA A 503 24.77 13.94 15.69
CA ALA A 503 26.19 13.70 15.43
C ALA A 503 26.39 12.98 14.07
N GLN A 504 25.60 11.95 13.76
CA GLN A 504 25.62 11.30 12.44
C GLN A 504 25.29 12.31 11.32
N ALA A 505 24.22 13.09 11.49
CA ALA A 505 23.76 14.07 10.51
C ALA A 505 24.88 15.08 10.17
N ALA A 506 25.40 15.77 11.18
CA ALA A 506 26.43 16.79 11.01
C ALA A 506 27.75 16.22 10.48
N LEU A 507 28.20 15.08 11.00
CA LEU A 507 29.44 14.46 10.54
C LEU A 507 29.35 13.97 9.09
N SER A 508 28.17 13.48 8.65
CA SER A 508 27.96 13.10 7.25
C SER A 508 28.11 14.28 6.28
N LEU A 509 27.72 15.49 6.68
CA LEU A 509 27.88 16.70 5.88
C LEU A 509 29.35 17.11 5.82
N VAL A 510 30.04 17.11 6.97
CA VAL A 510 31.48 17.42 7.06
C VAL A 510 32.32 16.46 6.21
N LEU A 511 32.01 15.15 6.24
CA LEU A 511 32.69 14.15 5.42
C LEU A 511 32.41 14.34 3.92
N ARG A 512 31.16 14.62 3.53
CA ARG A 512 30.81 14.93 2.13
C ARG A 512 31.53 16.18 1.62
N ASP A 513 31.62 17.23 2.43
CA ASP A 513 32.40 18.44 2.11
C ASP A 513 33.88 18.10 1.85
N GLN A 514 34.50 17.33 2.75
CA GLN A 514 35.91 16.91 2.60
C GLN A 514 36.13 16.09 1.33
N GLN A 515 35.20 15.21 0.97
CA GLN A 515 35.26 14.43 -0.28
C GLN A 515 35.02 15.28 -1.53
N GLN A 516 34.09 16.24 -1.49
CA GLN A 516 33.89 17.17 -2.60
C GLN A 516 35.11 18.07 -2.82
N VAL A 517 35.76 18.55 -1.76
CA VAL A 517 37.01 19.30 -1.85
C VAL A 517 38.13 18.41 -2.41
N SER A 518 38.29 17.18 -1.90
CA SER A 518 39.35 16.26 -2.34
C SER A 518 39.20 15.87 -3.82
N SER A 519 37.99 15.56 -4.27
CA SER A 519 37.70 15.23 -5.68
C SER A 519 37.85 16.44 -6.61
N ARG A 520 37.44 17.65 -6.20
CA ARG A 520 37.73 18.89 -6.94
C ARG A 520 39.23 19.18 -7.03
N THR A 521 39.98 18.95 -5.95
CA THR A 521 41.45 19.11 -5.92
C THR A 521 42.11 18.21 -6.94
N ASN A 522 41.81 16.91 -6.91
CA ASN A 522 42.40 15.92 -7.82
C ASN A 522 42.06 16.17 -9.30
N ASN A 523 40.91 16.81 -9.57
CA ASN A 523 40.47 17.19 -10.92
C ASN A 523 40.84 18.65 -11.30
N SER A 524 41.61 19.36 -10.47
CA SER A 524 42.01 20.74 -10.72
C SER A 524 43.38 20.83 -11.41
N ASN A 525 43.68 21.99 -11.99
CA ASN A 525 45.00 22.30 -12.55
C ASN A 525 46.07 22.58 -11.46
N ASP A 526 45.70 22.61 -10.18
CA ASP A 526 46.61 22.78 -9.03
C ASP A 526 46.24 21.78 -7.91
N PRO A 527 46.50 20.47 -8.10
CA PRO A 527 46.13 19.44 -7.12
C PRO A 527 46.94 19.52 -5.81
N TYR A 528 47.94 20.40 -5.73
CA TYR A 528 48.77 20.61 -4.53
C TYR A 528 48.43 21.93 -3.83
N SER A 529 47.36 22.62 -4.23
CA SER A 529 47.00 23.91 -3.65
C SER A 529 46.78 23.82 -2.12
N PRO A 530 47.39 24.70 -1.31
CA PRO A 530 47.17 24.69 0.14
C PRO A 530 45.70 24.96 0.50
N TRP A 531 44.99 25.73 -0.33
CA TRP A 531 43.57 26.04 -0.17
C TRP A 531 42.63 24.83 -0.27
N SER A 532 43.11 23.72 -0.83
CA SER A 532 42.28 22.54 -1.10
C SER A 532 42.86 21.26 -0.47
N SER A 533 44.17 21.24 -0.16
CA SER A 533 44.83 20.16 0.59
C SER A 533 44.80 20.36 2.12
N LEU A 534 44.72 21.60 2.63
CA LEU A 534 44.67 21.90 4.08
C LEU A 534 43.22 22.14 4.57
N ALA A 535 42.32 21.24 4.19
CA ALA A 535 40.89 21.36 4.50
C ALA A 535 40.65 21.38 6.02
N GLY A 536 40.11 22.49 6.52
CA GLY A 536 39.83 22.70 7.95
C GLY A 536 41.03 23.11 8.81
N THR A 537 42.27 23.12 8.29
CA THR A 537 43.47 23.44 9.08
C THR A 537 43.41 24.86 9.67
N ARG A 538 43.91 25.00 10.91
CA ARG A 538 44.17 26.27 11.61
C ARG A 538 45.58 26.19 12.20
N LEU A 539 46.28 27.32 12.31
CA LEU A 539 47.70 27.33 12.70
C LEU A 539 47.92 27.11 14.20
N ASN A 540 47.02 27.64 15.05
CA ASN A 540 47.17 27.68 16.51
C ASN A 540 45.98 27.06 17.27
N GLU A 541 44.99 26.51 16.55
CA GLU A 541 43.74 25.99 17.09
C GLU A 541 43.36 24.69 16.37
N LEU A 542 42.42 23.92 16.92
CA LEU A 542 41.77 22.87 16.14
C LEU A 542 40.85 23.53 15.10
N GLY A 543 40.85 22.98 13.89
CA GLY A 543 39.83 23.34 12.91
C GLY A 543 38.45 22.95 13.42
N SER A 544 37.44 23.80 13.18
CA SER A 544 36.05 23.47 13.49
C SER A 544 35.08 23.89 12.38
N ARG A 545 33.95 23.19 12.33
CA ARG A 545 32.78 23.43 11.48
C ARG A 545 31.55 23.46 12.38
N LYS A 546 30.86 24.59 12.45
CA LYS A 546 29.51 24.64 13.00
C LYS A 546 28.51 24.23 11.92
N ILE A 547 27.72 23.20 12.20
CA ILE A 547 26.61 22.77 11.37
C ILE A 547 25.31 23.18 12.05
N THR A 548 24.45 23.87 11.33
CA THR A 548 23.08 24.21 11.75
C THR A 548 22.10 23.38 10.95
N LEU A 549 21.14 22.76 11.64
CA LEU A 549 20.06 21.98 11.04
C LEU A 549 18.72 22.46 11.60
N LEU A 550 17.65 22.34 10.81
CA LEU A 550 16.28 22.60 11.25
C LEU A 550 15.53 21.27 11.39
N SER A 551 15.07 20.97 12.60
CA SER A 551 14.27 19.79 12.93
C SER A 551 12.83 20.23 13.17
N GLY A 552 12.04 20.31 12.09
CA GLY A 552 10.78 21.07 12.11
C GLY A 552 11.08 22.56 12.25
N GLU A 553 10.46 23.21 13.24
CA GLU A 553 10.71 24.62 13.56
C GLU A 553 11.95 24.83 14.47
N ASN A 554 12.46 23.75 15.09
CA ASN A 554 13.55 23.83 16.04
C ASN A 554 14.92 23.89 15.36
N GLN A 555 15.71 24.91 15.66
CA GLN A 555 17.11 25.03 15.23
C GLN A 555 18.02 24.21 16.16
N VAL A 556 18.71 23.22 15.61
CA VAL A 556 19.69 22.39 16.32
C VAL A 556 21.09 22.64 15.75
N THR A 557 22.11 22.58 16.60
CA THR A 557 23.49 22.93 16.19
C THR A 557 24.50 21.90 16.66
N VAL A 558 25.48 21.65 15.80
CA VAL A 558 26.58 20.73 16.08
C VAL A 558 27.90 21.38 15.69
N ASP A 559 28.75 21.64 16.69
CA ASP A 559 30.12 22.06 16.45
C ASP A 559 31.01 20.82 16.31
N VAL A 560 31.62 20.64 15.13
CA VAL A 560 32.50 19.52 14.79
C VAL A 560 33.94 20.04 14.70
N ALA A 561 34.83 19.60 15.58
CA ALA A 561 36.26 19.92 15.53
C ALA A 561 37.11 18.72 15.09
N PHE A 562 38.19 18.99 14.35
CA PHE A 562 39.07 17.97 13.76
C PHE A 562 40.28 17.70 14.66
N ASN A 563 40.39 16.50 15.22
CA ASN A 563 41.58 16.09 16.00
C ASN A 563 42.75 15.72 15.07
N GLN A 564 43.98 15.93 15.54
CA GLN A 564 45.21 15.62 14.78
C GLN A 564 45.41 14.12 14.49
N ASN A 565 44.77 13.24 15.27
CA ASN A 565 44.79 11.79 15.07
C ASN A 565 43.76 11.29 14.04
N GLY A 566 42.99 12.19 13.41
CA GLY A 566 41.96 11.85 12.42
C GLY A 566 40.58 11.51 13.02
N THR A 567 40.39 11.69 14.33
CA THR A 567 39.06 11.60 14.97
C THR A 567 38.40 12.99 15.06
N TYR A 568 37.16 13.03 15.54
CA TYR A 568 36.37 14.26 15.63
C TYR A 568 35.94 14.52 17.09
N GLN A 569 35.94 15.79 17.48
CA GLN A 569 35.20 16.24 18.66
C GLN A 569 33.84 16.78 18.19
N LEU A 570 32.74 16.39 18.84
CA LEU A 570 31.41 16.92 18.55
C LEU A 570 30.76 17.49 19.80
N LYS A 571 30.31 18.74 19.72
CA LYS A 571 29.41 19.37 20.69
C LYS A 571 28.03 19.51 20.05
N VAL A 572 27.11 18.65 20.46
CA VAL A 572 25.76 18.53 19.91
C VAL A 572 24.77 19.21 20.83
N ASN A 573 24.07 20.23 20.34
CA ASN A 573 22.94 20.86 21.02
C ASN A 573 21.65 20.52 20.26
N ASN A 574 20.75 19.77 20.90
CA ASN A 574 19.47 19.34 20.31
C ASN A 574 18.31 20.34 20.52
N GLY A 575 18.60 21.56 21.00
CA GLY A 575 17.64 22.60 21.36
C GLY A 575 17.33 22.65 22.85
N GLU A 576 17.37 21.51 23.54
CA GLU A 576 17.09 21.39 24.98
C GLU A 576 18.36 21.18 25.81
N THR A 577 19.25 20.31 25.32
CA THR A 577 20.42 19.83 26.07
C THR A 577 21.63 19.71 25.15
N THR A 578 22.81 19.96 25.72
CA THR A 578 24.09 19.85 25.01
C THR A 578 24.87 18.62 25.48
N LYS A 579 25.46 17.88 24.54
CA LYS A 579 26.29 16.71 24.80
C LYS A 579 27.59 16.80 24.01
N GLU A 580 28.70 16.45 24.65
CA GLU A 580 30.05 16.51 24.09
C GLU A 580 30.63 15.11 23.91
N TYR A 581 31.44 14.94 22.85
CA TYR A 581 32.05 13.69 22.43
C TYR A 581 33.47 13.96 21.91
N ASP A 582 34.52 13.50 22.59
CA ASP A 582 35.91 13.96 22.31
C ASP A 582 36.69 13.13 21.26
N GLN A 583 36.28 11.88 21.04
CA GLN A 583 36.99 10.94 20.16
C GLN A 583 36.01 10.12 19.33
N VAL A 584 35.27 10.79 18.44
CA VAL A 584 34.40 10.12 17.49
C VAL A 584 35.24 9.63 16.30
N GLU A 585 35.29 8.33 16.11
CA GLU A 585 36.00 7.70 14.99
C GLU A 585 35.05 7.36 13.85
N VAL A 586 35.49 7.47 12.60
CA VAL A 586 34.73 7.03 11.42
C VAL A 586 35.30 5.71 10.93
N ALA A 587 34.45 4.70 10.72
CA ALA A 587 34.88 3.37 10.34
C ALA A 587 35.47 3.34 8.91
N LYS A 588 36.62 2.69 8.74
CA LYS A 588 37.45 2.75 7.52
C LYS A 588 36.85 2.16 6.23
N ASN A 589 35.65 1.58 6.29
CA ASN A 589 34.90 1.03 5.14
C ASN A 589 33.46 1.58 5.08
N ALA A 590 33.19 2.77 5.64
CA ALA A 590 31.91 3.44 5.42
C ALA A 590 31.78 3.79 3.92
N ASP A 591 30.70 3.37 3.27
CA ASP A 591 30.41 3.78 1.90
C ASP A 591 29.81 5.19 1.92
N TYR A 592 30.72 6.17 2.00
CA TYR A 592 30.45 7.56 2.37
C TYR A 592 29.42 8.28 1.49
N GLU A 593 29.07 7.73 0.32
CA GLU A 593 27.99 8.28 -0.49
C GLU A 593 26.65 8.24 0.23
N ASN A 594 26.38 7.22 1.06
CA ASN A 594 25.11 7.10 1.81
C ASN A 594 25.21 6.43 3.19
N GLN A 595 26.17 5.54 3.48
CA GLN A 595 26.25 4.85 4.77
C GLN A 595 27.36 5.42 5.66
N LEU A 596 26.99 5.84 6.87
CA LEU A 596 27.90 6.28 7.92
C LEU A 596 27.98 5.23 9.03
N SER A 597 29.22 4.92 9.45
CA SER A 597 29.51 4.10 10.62
C SER A 597 30.51 4.85 11.49
N THR A 598 30.17 5.10 12.75
CA THR A 598 31.05 5.78 13.71
C THR A 598 31.18 5.00 15.00
N PHE A 599 32.31 5.16 15.69
CA PHE A 599 32.48 4.78 17.08
C PHE A 599 32.37 6.04 17.94
N ILE A 600 31.46 6.02 18.91
CA ILE A 600 31.23 7.14 19.84
C ILE A 600 31.33 6.55 21.25
N GLY A 601 32.48 6.74 21.89
CA GLY A 601 32.84 5.96 23.09
C GLY A 601 33.07 4.50 22.71
N ASP A 602 32.46 3.58 23.47
CA ASP A 602 32.53 2.13 23.24
C ASP A 602 31.45 1.60 22.26
N ARG A 603 30.44 2.41 21.93
CA ARG A 603 29.34 2.01 21.04
C ARG A 603 29.61 2.38 19.58
N LYS A 604 29.41 1.40 18.69
CA LYS A 604 29.29 1.63 17.24
C LYS A 604 27.87 2.11 16.91
N TYR A 605 27.77 3.17 16.12
CA TYR A 605 26.54 3.65 15.51
C TYR A 605 26.61 3.44 13.99
N CYS A 606 25.50 3.03 13.39
CA CYS A 606 25.37 2.88 11.94
C CYS A 606 24.12 3.63 11.49
N SER A 607 24.25 4.47 10.47
CA SER A 607 23.13 5.19 9.88
C SER A 607 23.28 5.28 8.37
N ASN A 608 22.16 5.34 7.64
CA ASN A 608 22.16 5.67 6.23
C ASN A 608 21.64 7.11 6.09
N VAL A 609 22.46 8.00 5.56
CA VAL A 609 22.20 9.43 5.52
C VAL A 609 22.03 9.88 4.07
N ILE A 610 20.81 10.25 3.69
CA ILE A 610 20.45 10.61 2.31
C ILE A 610 20.23 12.12 2.22
N LEU A 611 21.03 12.82 1.40
CA LEU A 611 20.86 14.24 1.11
C LEU A 611 20.15 14.43 -0.25
N LYS A 612 19.02 15.13 -0.27
CA LYS A 612 18.28 15.48 -1.50
C LYS A 612 17.90 16.97 -1.46
N GLY A 613 18.57 17.78 -2.28
CA GLY A 613 18.43 19.23 -2.24
C GLY A 613 18.84 19.77 -0.87
N GLU A 614 17.96 20.53 -0.23
CA GLU A 614 18.15 21.10 1.10
C GLU A 614 17.66 20.17 2.24
N GLN A 615 17.19 18.96 1.93
CA GLN A 615 16.68 17.99 2.91
C GLN A 615 17.69 16.85 3.18
N LEU A 616 18.03 16.66 4.45
CA LEU A 616 18.90 15.61 4.95
C LEU A 616 18.06 14.59 5.75
N HIS A 617 18.04 13.34 5.31
CA HIS A 617 17.32 12.25 5.97
C HIS A 617 18.32 11.28 6.59
N VAL A 618 18.19 10.99 7.88
CA VAL A 618 19.01 10.02 8.61
C VAL A 618 18.13 8.83 9.00
N PHE A 619 18.49 7.66 8.49
CA PHE A 619 17.88 6.38 8.84
C PHE A 619 18.79 5.65 9.82
N GLY A 620 18.31 5.36 11.02
CA GLY A 620 19.05 4.67 12.08
C GLY A 620 18.16 3.72 12.89
N GLU A 621 18.69 3.22 14.01
CA GLU A 621 18.00 2.25 14.88
C GLU A 621 16.61 2.73 15.36
N ASN A 622 16.45 4.05 15.55
CA ASN A 622 15.22 4.68 16.02
C ASN A 622 14.29 5.16 14.87
N GLY A 623 14.53 4.74 13.62
CA GLY A 623 13.73 5.15 12.46
C GLY A 623 14.33 6.30 11.64
N ARG A 624 13.46 7.11 11.02
CA ARG A 624 13.83 8.19 10.09
C ARG A 624 13.74 9.57 10.76
N SER A 625 14.87 10.27 10.90
CA SER A 625 14.88 11.70 11.19
C SER A 625 15.10 12.52 9.91
N THR A 626 14.43 13.66 9.79
CA THR A 626 14.55 14.55 8.63
C THR A 626 14.90 15.96 9.10
N PHE A 627 15.88 16.58 8.44
CA PHE A 627 16.38 17.90 8.75
C PHE A 627 16.43 18.76 7.49
N SER A 628 16.09 20.04 7.61
CA SER A 628 16.38 21.02 6.57
C SER A 628 17.74 21.67 6.82
N LEU A 629 18.52 21.90 5.77
CA LEU A 629 19.71 22.73 5.81
C LEU A 629 19.30 24.20 5.78
N GLU A 630 19.95 25.04 6.59
CA GLU A 630 19.72 26.48 6.58
C GLU A 630 20.24 27.09 5.28
N VAL A 631 19.34 27.64 4.46
CA VAL A 631 19.70 28.36 3.23
C VAL A 631 20.28 29.73 3.61
N PRO A 632 21.52 30.06 3.21
CA PRO A 632 22.12 31.35 3.54
C PRO A 632 21.25 32.53 3.08
N ALA A 633 21.14 33.57 3.91
CA ALA A 633 20.23 34.71 3.68
C ALA A 633 20.45 35.46 2.35
N TYR A 634 21.65 35.38 1.76
CA TYR A 634 21.95 35.95 0.44
C TYR A 634 21.41 35.12 -0.75
N LEU A 635 20.96 33.88 -0.51
CA LEU A 635 20.30 33.02 -1.50
C LEU A 635 18.77 32.97 -1.31
N SER A 636 18.25 33.29 -0.12
CA SER A 636 16.80 33.30 0.15
C SER A 636 16.07 34.53 -0.37
N ALA A 637 16.79 35.62 -0.70
CA ALA A 637 16.23 36.89 -1.17
C ALA A 637 15.42 36.79 -2.49
N GLU A 638 15.55 35.71 -3.27
CA GLU A 638 14.77 35.46 -4.50
C GLU A 638 13.49 34.61 -4.27
N LYS A 639 13.24 34.10 -3.06
CA LYS A 639 12.10 33.22 -2.73
C LYS A 639 11.24 33.77 -1.57
N SER A 640 10.73 35.00 -1.69
CA SER A 640 9.70 35.49 -0.77
C SER A 640 8.32 34.91 -1.15
N ASP A 641 7.73 34.09 -0.27
CA ASP A 641 6.33 33.69 -0.36
C ASP A 641 5.38 34.91 -0.34
N VAL A 642 4.31 34.87 -1.13
CA VAL A 642 3.33 35.96 -1.15
C VAL A 642 2.46 35.91 0.11
N ALA A 643 2.65 36.91 0.98
CA ALA A 643 1.87 37.09 2.20
C ALA A 643 0.36 37.18 1.88
N GLY A 644 -0.46 36.50 2.68
CA GLY A 644 -1.92 36.46 2.46
C GLY A 644 -2.39 35.48 1.38
N SER A 645 -1.58 34.51 0.95
CA SER A 645 -2.03 33.46 0.02
C SER A 645 -2.54 32.19 0.72
N VAL A 646 -3.68 31.67 0.23
CA VAL A 646 -4.22 30.36 0.59
C VAL A 646 -3.49 29.30 -0.22
N LYS A 647 -2.93 28.30 0.45
CA LYS A 647 -2.10 27.24 -0.15
C LYS A 647 -2.85 25.92 -0.30
N THR A 648 -2.39 25.04 -1.19
CA THR A 648 -2.81 23.64 -1.28
C THR A 648 -2.49 22.90 0.03
N PRO A 649 -3.48 22.27 0.69
CA PRO A 649 -3.23 21.50 1.92
C PRO A 649 -2.59 20.13 1.64
N MET A 650 -2.64 19.68 0.38
CA MET A 650 -2.18 18.37 -0.09
C MET A 650 -2.01 18.38 -1.62
N PRO A 651 -1.23 17.45 -2.19
CA PRO A 651 -1.17 17.27 -3.64
C PRO A 651 -2.54 16.92 -4.22
N CYS A 652 -2.95 17.60 -5.28
CA CYS A 652 -4.31 17.50 -5.81
C CYS A 652 -4.41 17.96 -7.28
N LYS A 653 -5.57 17.68 -7.89
CA LYS A 653 -6.01 18.26 -9.16
C LYS A 653 -7.06 19.34 -8.87
N ILE A 654 -7.06 20.44 -9.62
CA ILE A 654 -8.12 21.45 -9.50
C ILE A 654 -9.39 20.94 -10.19
N SER A 655 -10.44 20.66 -9.42
CA SER A 655 -11.77 20.28 -9.95
C SER A 655 -12.53 21.51 -10.45
N GLN A 656 -12.59 22.56 -9.63
CA GLN A 656 -13.28 23.82 -9.96
C GLN A 656 -12.57 25.02 -9.34
N VAL A 657 -12.51 26.13 -10.07
CA VAL A 657 -12.17 27.45 -9.53
C VAL A 657 -13.47 28.24 -9.42
N LEU A 658 -13.80 28.71 -8.22
CA LEU A 658 -15.09 29.33 -7.91
C LEU A 658 -15.03 30.86 -7.81
N VAL A 659 -13.82 31.44 -7.86
CA VAL A 659 -13.57 32.88 -7.71
C VAL A 659 -12.62 33.43 -8.77
N GLN A 660 -12.69 34.73 -9.04
CA GLN A 660 -11.82 35.41 -10.02
C GLN A 660 -10.94 36.50 -9.37
N PRO A 661 -9.80 36.86 -9.97
CA PRO A 661 -9.04 38.05 -9.59
C PRO A 661 -9.92 39.32 -9.61
N GLY A 662 -9.82 40.15 -8.58
CA GLY A 662 -10.67 41.33 -8.34
C GLY A 662 -11.97 41.04 -7.56
N GLU A 663 -12.28 39.78 -7.25
CA GLU A 663 -13.50 39.40 -6.53
C GLU A 663 -13.36 39.59 -5.01
N SER A 664 -14.38 40.16 -4.36
CA SER A 664 -14.43 40.31 -2.90
C SER A 664 -15.16 39.13 -2.26
N VAL A 665 -14.48 38.45 -1.33
CA VAL A 665 -14.96 37.24 -0.66
C VAL A 665 -15.01 37.44 0.86
N LYS A 666 -15.91 36.71 1.52
CA LYS A 666 -16.01 36.67 2.99
C LYS A 666 -15.38 35.39 3.52
N LYS A 667 -14.98 35.41 4.79
CA LYS A 667 -14.54 34.24 5.54
C LYS A 667 -15.55 33.10 5.40
N GLY A 668 -15.07 31.93 4.98
CA GLY A 668 -15.89 30.75 4.72
C GLY A 668 -16.43 30.63 3.28
N THR A 669 -16.33 31.66 2.43
CA THR A 669 -16.67 31.58 1.01
C THR A 669 -15.80 30.51 0.31
N PRO A 670 -16.39 29.55 -0.41
CA PRO A 670 -15.65 28.60 -1.24
C PRO A 670 -14.82 29.30 -2.33
N LEU A 671 -13.55 28.93 -2.48
CA LEU A 671 -12.62 29.51 -3.45
C LEU A 671 -12.28 28.55 -4.59
N VAL A 672 -11.93 27.31 -4.22
CA VAL A 672 -11.45 26.27 -5.15
C VAL A 672 -11.92 24.92 -4.64
N ILE A 673 -12.37 24.05 -5.53
CA ILE A 673 -12.64 22.63 -5.26
C ILE A 673 -11.46 21.82 -5.80
N LEU A 674 -10.84 21.02 -4.93
CA LEU A 674 -9.72 20.16 -5.25
C LEU A 674 -10.21 18.70 -5.36
N GLU A 675 -9.83 17.99 -6.41
CA GLU A 675 -9.98 16.55 -6.55
C GLU A 675 -8.67 15.87 -6.13
N ALA A 676 -8.73 14.97 -5.14
CA ALA A 676 -7.62 14.11 -4.78
C ALA A 676 -8.16 12.74 -4.36
N MET A 677 -7.57 11.66 -4.86
CA MET A 677 -7.95 10.28 -4.50
C MET A 677 -9.46 9.97 -4.62
N LYS A 678 -10.13 10.52 -5.65
CA LYS A 678 -11.58 10.41 -5.89
C LYS A 678 -12.47 11.08 -4.84
N MET A 679 -11.93 12.00 -4.03
CA MET A 679 -12.67 12.87 -3.12
C MET A 679 -12.51 14.34 -3.50
N GLU A 680 -13.59 15.10 -3.32
CA GLU A 680 -13.58 16.56 -3.50
C GLU A 680 -13.40 17.28 -2.17
N HIS A 681 -12.47 18.23 -2.14
CA HIS A 681 -12.14 19.06 -0.97
C HIS A 681 -12.37 20.53 -1.31
N VAL A 682 -13.31 21.17 -0.62
CA VAL A 682 -13.66 22.58 -0.82
C VAL A 682 -12.76 23.47 0.03
N ILE A 683 -11.86 24.21 -0.61
CA ILE A 683 -11.05 25.25 0.03
C ILE A 683 -11.88 26.51 0.20
N LYS A 684 -11.85 27.10 1.39
CA LYS A 684 -12.64 28.28 1.78
C LYS A 684 -11.73 29.43 2.20
N ALA A 685 -12.21 30.65 2.03
CA ALA A 685 -11.51 31.85 2.48
C ALA A 685 -11.29 31.84 4.01
N PRO A 686 -10.05 32.03 4.50
CA PRO A 686 -9.76 32.07 5.94
C PRO A 686 -10.19 33.39 6.61
N PHE A 687 -10.31 34.46 5.83
CA PHE A 687 -10.71 35.81 6.25
C PHE A 687 -11.46 36.53 5.11
N ASP A 688 -12.03 37.71 5.40
CA ASP A 688 -12.65 38.60 4.40
C ASP A 688 -11.56 39.33 3.60
N GLY A 689 -11.69 39.46 2.28
CA GLY A 689 -10.71 40.16 1.46
C GLY A 689 -11.02 40.16 -0.05
N VAL A 690 -10.12 40.74 -0.85
CA VAL A 690 -10.20 40.75 -2.32
C VAL A 690 -9.15 39.80 -2.89
N ILE A 691 -9.52 39.00 -3.89
CA ILE A 691 -8.62 38.08 -4.57
C ILE A 691 -7.69 38.83 -5.50
N SER A 692 -6.38 38.81 -5.27
CA SER A 692 -5.40 39.43 -6.18
C SER A 692 -5.04 38.51 -7.35
N LYS A 693 -4.95 37.19 -7.11
CA LYS A 693 -4.55 36.22 -8.14
C LYS A 693 -5.04 34.81 -7.84
N VAL A 694 -5.48 34.10 -8.87
CA VAL A 694 -5.62 32.63 -8.86
C VAL A 694 -4.45 32.05 -9.65
N HIS A 695 -3.79 31.03 -9.09
CA HIS A 695 -2.51 30.50 -9.61
C HIS A 695 -2.66 29.26 -10.50
N PHE A 696 -3.82 28.60 -10.48
CA PHE A 696 -4.08 27.35 -11.19
C PHE A 696 -5.44 27.41 -11.90
N ASN A 697 -5.55 26.72 -13.03
CA ASN A 697 -6.75 26.56 -13.82
C ASN A 697 -7.46 25.23 -13.46
N VAL A 698 -8.72 25.10 -13.88
CA VAL A 698 -9.44 23.83 -13.81
C VAL A 698 -8.71 22.76 -14.62
N GLY A 699 -8.42 21.62 -13.97
CA GLY A 699 -7.67 20.51 -14.54
C GLY A 699 -6.18 20.48 -14.17
N ASP A 700 -5.59 21.59 -13.69
CA ASP A 700 -4.18 21.64 -13.32
C ASP A 700 -3.86 20.74 -12.10
N LEU A 701 -2.61 20.25 -12.04
CA LEU A 701 -2.08 19.51 -10.89
C LEU A 701 -1.25 20.45 -10.01
N ALA A 702 -1.48 20.41 -8.71
CA ALA A 702 -0.80 21.21 -7.71
C ALA A 702 -0.20 20.32 -6.61
N GLU A 703 1.08 20.55 -6.26
CA GLU A 703 1.77 19.89 -5.13
C GLU A 703 1.29 20.49 -3.79
N GLU A 704 1.70 19.93 -2.64
CA GLU A 704 1.46 20.52 -1.31
C GLU A 704 2.09 21.93 -1.19
N ASN A 705 1.48 22.80 -0.39
CA ASN A 705 1.98 24.13 0.00
C ASN A 705 2.23 25.14 -1.14
N LYS A 706 1.63 24.93 -2.33
CA LYS A 706 1.61 25.92 -3.42
C LYS A 706 0.46 26.90 -3.21
N SER A 707 0.70 28.20 -3.39
CA SER A 707 -0.35 29.21 -3.34
C SER A 707 -1.41 28.95 -4.42
N LEU A 708 -2.65 28.65 -4.01
CA LEU A 708 -3.82 28.50 -4.88
C LEU A 708 -4.39 29.86 -5.26
N VAL A 709 -4.62 30.68 -4.24
CA VAL A 709 -5.29 31.98 -4.35
C VAL A 709 -4.56 32.97 -3.46
N ALA A 710 -4.05 34.05 -4.04
CA ALA A 710 -3.50 35.18 -3.32
C ALA A 710 -4.57 36.25 -3.11
N PHE A 711 -4.53 36.90 -1.95
CA PHE A 711 -5.36 38.06 -1.64
C PHE A 711 -4.58 39.36 -1.92
N GLU A 712 -5.27 40.49 -2.02
CA GLU A 712 -4.61 41.80 -2.01
C GLU A 712 -4.05 42.08 -0.60
N GLN A 713 -2.84 42.64 -0.53
CA GLN A 713 -2.29 43.11 0.75
C GLN A 713 -3.13 44.30 1.23
N GLN A 714 -3.82 44.15 2.36
CA GLN A 714 -4.18 45.33 3.15
C GLN A 714 -2.88 45.90 3.73
N GLU A 715 -2.55 47.13 3.34
CA GLU A 715 -1.54 47.90 4.07
C GLU A 715 -2.03 48.07 5.51
N GLU A 716 -1.37 47.42 6.47
CA GLU A 716 -1.53 47.77 7.88
C GLU A 716 -1.14 49.24 8.04
N ALA A 717 -2.13 50.09 8.29
CA ALA A 717 -1.92 51.48 8.60
C ALA A 717 -1.05 51.55 9.88
N LYS A 718 0.22 51.91 9.71
CA LYS A 718 1.15 52.14 10.82
C LYS A 718 0.56 53.20 11.76
N ALA A 719 0.19 52.76 12.96
CA ALA A 719 -0.15 53.61 14.10
C ALA A 719 1.13 54.07 14.83
#